data_AF-A0A357QLE2-F1
#
_entry.id   AF-A0A357QLE2-F1
#
_cell.length_a   1.000
_cell.length_b   1.000
_cell.length_c   1.000
_cell.angle_alpha   90.00
_cell.angle_beta   90.00
_cell.angle_gamma   90.00
#
_symmetry.space_group_name_H-M   'P 1'
#
loop_
_entity.id
_entity.type
_entity.pdbx_description
1 polymer ?
#
loop_
_entity_poly.entity_id
_entity_poly.type
_entity_poly.pdbx_seq_one_letter_code
_entity_poly.pdbx_strand_id
1 'polypeptide(L)'
;MVLTSGHDLSIYLNTFPLHKSGINKLSNMARKNFKQENKTAAPKKPEIPEYPFSKLQQRMMMGIVFVFAVILYANTFNHQYALDDKMAVFKNQFVMKGTDGISEIMKTDFFAGFFGKETNMVEGGRYRPLSLVTFAIEYEMYGLSPRRSHVINTLLYGFLCMMMFMALSKLLVRFPYKKWYLSLPFITTLLFVANPLHTEAVANIKGRDEIFSLGFSLLTTLMVFRYLEVKKPFYLILTFAAFFLAMLSKENAAAFVVIIPVALYLFKEYDLKKIIISLLPIIAAFAAYFLIREGIFEKSKDILTKPELMNDNFLEMSGPQKSATIFFTLGMYLKLLVFPHPLTYDYYPYHIPIMEWSNPWVLISFIAFAAIFVLSAYYLFSILFAYIKALFSNDKTKKPSGRGLASHQTILIFSLLIFVITLLPTSNLFFPIGAFMNERFVFTGLLGFCLIIAYAVIYKLPGIIKKPETHFSVSIVIFALLIGVWSYKTIDRNKAWKDNLTLFSTDIETCPNSAKGNSSLGGEYLDMAGKEGVDSLQRREYIQKALPYFYKAVEIHPTYIEPLIRIGKSYYDLDQNLDSLFHYFILVLAIDPANQDVHGNLQGYFAGFQDPDMKKITVPVTDIKKAAADIYYNLGVTFGKFKQDPKTAIKYFKKSLEYNNKDFQTHKFLGVVYGMAGEVQNSIDILKKAIEINPNDAQVYLNMSISYQNLGDIQNAQAYYAKAVSLNPSLNQQPK
;
A
#
# COMPACT_ATOMS: atom_id res chain seq x y z
N MET A 1 56.42 -36.93 -25.01
CA MET A 1 56.00 -38.19 -25.65
C MET A 1 55.04 -38.88 -24.70
N VAL A 2 53.88 -39.30 -25.23
CA VAL A 2 52.69 -39.76 -24.51
C VAL A 2 52.76 -41.27 -24.22
N LEU A 3 51.99 -41.70 -23.22
CA LEU A 3 51.27 -43.00 -23.03
C LEU A 3 51.58 -43.59 -21.64
N THR A 4 50.74 -43.40 -20.60
CA THR A 4 49.47 -44.09 -20.24
C THR A 4 49.55 -45.61 -20.06
N SER A 5 48.87 -46.03 -18.99
CA SER A 5 48.40 -47.36 -18.60
C SER A 5 49.40 -48.29 -17.89
N GLY A 6 48.98 -48.70 -16.70
CA GLY A 6 49.62 -49.75 -15.94
C GLY A 6 49.21 -51.11 -16.50
N HIS A 7 50.20 -51.99 -16.60
CA HIS A 7 50.04 -53.43 -16.53
C HIS A 7 51.26 -54.04 -15.83
N ASP A 8 50.94 -55.09 -15.08
CA ASP A 8 51.72 -56.03 -14.29
C ASP A 8 53.26 -56.05 -14.31
N LEU A 9 53.78 -56.04 -13.08
CA LEU A 9 55.06 -56.58 -12.63
C LEU A 9 55.30 -58.00 -13.18
N SER A 10 56.49 -58.29 -13.72
CA SER A 10 57.18 -59.60 -13.52
C SER A 10 58.49 -59.80 -14.30
N ILE A 11 58.89 -58.92 -15.23
CA ILE A 11 59.97 -59.29 -16.18
C ILE A 11 61.40 -58.84 -15.80
N TYR A 12 61.61 -58.05 -14.73
CA TYR A 12 62.94 -57.47 -14.44
C TYR A 12 63.56 -57.77 -13.07
N LEU A 13 63.23 -58.91 -12.44
CA LEU A 13 63.91 -59.35 -11.21
C LEU A 13 64.24 -60.85 -11.26
N ASN A 14 65.26 -61.20 -12.06
CA ASN A 14 65.78 -62.58 -12.12
C ASN A 14 67.30 -62.67 -11.96
N THR A 15 67.96 -61.70 -11.30
CA THR A 15 69.43 -61.70 -11.20
C THR A 15 70.05 -61.51 -9.81
N PHE A 16 69.30 -61.47 -8.70
CA PHE A 16 69.92 -61.50 -7.36
C PHE A 16 69.05 -62.18 -6.29
N PRO A 17 69.59 -63.11 -5.47
CA PRO A 17 68.86 -63.73 -4.38
C PRO A 17 68.89 -62.81 -3.15
N LEU A 18 67.87 -61.95 -3.02
CA LEU A 18 67.69 -61.16 -1.79
C LEU A 18 66.71 -61.88 -0.84
N HIS A 19 67.25 -62.24 0.33
CA HIS A 19 66.60 -62.96 1.42
C HIS A 19 65.26 -62.31 1.83
N LYS A 20 64.17 -63.11 1.91
CA LYS A 20 62.79 -62.68 2.27
C LYS A 20 62.69 -61.87 3.57
N SER A 21 63.67 -61.96 4.48
CA SER A 21 63.70 -61.18 5.72
C SER A 21 64.08 -59.71 5.53
N GLY A 22 64.88 -59.38 4.50
CA GLY A 22 65.29 -58.01 4.18
C GLY A 22 64.16 -57.18 3.54
N ILE A 23 63.38 -57.82 2.66
CA ILE A 23 62.24 -57.20 1.97
C ILE A 23 61.13 -56.85 2.98
N ASN A 24 60.87 -57.70 3.97
CA ASN A 24 59.88 -57.41 5.01
C ASN A 24 60.33 -56.32 5.98
N LYS A 25 61.63 -56.18 6.25
CA LYS A 25 62.18 -55.11 7.10
C LYS A 25 62.15 -53.75 6.39
N LEU A 26 62.50 -53.71 5.09
CA LEU A 26 62.42 -52.49 4.27
C LEU A 26 60.97 -52.10 3.96
N SER A 27 60.08 -53.05 3.71
CA SER A 27 58.63 -52.84 3.59
C SER A 27 58.02 -52.27 4.86
N ASN A 28 58.41 -52.78 6.03
CA ASN A 28 57.90 -52.28 7.31
C ASN A 28 58.51 -50.92 7.70
N MET A 29 59.78 -50.64 7.39
CA MET A 29 60.38 -49.31 7.57
C MET A 29 59.79 -48.28 6.60
N ALA A 30 59.58 -48.65 5.32
CA ALA A 30 58.88 -47.81 4.36
C ALA A 30 57.43 -47.57 4.80
N ARG A 31 56.69 -48.58 5.29
CA ARG A 31 55.33 -48.38 5.84
C ARG A 31 55.30 -47.56 7.13
N LYS A 32 56.35 -47.61 7.97
CA LYS A 32 56.46 -46.78 9.18
C LYS A 32 56.77 -45.33 8.83
N ASN A 33 57.73 -45.09 7.93
CA ASN A 33 58.10 -43.76 7.47
C ASN A 33 57.00 -43.14 6.61
N PHE A 34 56.31 -43.91 5.76
CA PHE A 34 55.13 -43.44 5.01
C PHE A 34 53.93 -43.17 5.93
N LYS A 35 53.78 -43.87 7.07
CA LYS A 35 52.78 -43.54 8.10
C LYS A 35 53.18 -42.36 9.00
N GLN A 36 54.46 -42.04 9.12
CA GLN A 36 54.94 -40.88 9.88
C GLN A 36 55.00 -39.60 9.03
N GLU A 37 55.33 -39.69 7.74
CA GLU A 37 55.34 -38.57 6.79
C GLU A 37 53.95 -38.30 6.16
N ASN A 38 53.06 -39.30 6.06
CA ASN A 38 51.64 -39.08 5.75
C ASN A 38 50.73 -39.05 6.98
N LYS A 39 51.22 -38.49 8.09
CA LYS A 39 50.33 -37.63 8.91
C LYS A 39 50.19 -36.29 8.18
N THR A 40 49.69 -36.34 6.94
CA THR A 40 49.02 -35.21 6.34
C THR A 40 47.95 -34.84 7.34
N ALA A 41 48.08 -33.64 7.92
CA ALA A 41 47.05 -33.06 8.77
C ALA A 41 45.71 -33.35 8.09
N ALA A 42 44.81 -34.07 8.79
CA ALA A 42 43.47 -34.30 8.29
C ALA A 42 42.99 -32.98 7.69
N PRO A 43 42.49 -32.95 6.43
CA PRO A 43 42.14 -31.68 5.79
C PRO A 43 41.28 -30.92 6.77
N LYS A 44 41.82 -29.81 7.31
CA LYS A 44 41.11 -28.99 8.30
C LYS A 44 39.74 -28.77 7.68
N LYS A 45 38.68 -29.24 8.36
CA LYS A 45 37.31 -28.88 7.98
C LYS A 45 37.37 -27.38 7.71
N PRO A 46 36.88 -26.88 6.55
CA PRO A 46 36.92 -25.45 6.29
C PRO A 46 36.26 -24.76 7.47
N GLU A 47 37.08 -24.12 8.31
CA GLU A 47 36.60 -23.37 9.46
C GLU A 47 35.77 -22.24 8.86
N ILE A 48 34.48 -22.23 9.20
CA ILE A 48 33.61 -21.13 8.83
C ILE A 48 34.25 -19.89 9.47
N PRO A 49 34.71 -18.90 8.69
CA PRO A 49 35.37 -17.75 9.27
C PRO A 49 34.40 -17.07 10.24
N GLU A 50 34.82 -16.94 11.50
CA GLU A 50 34.08 -16.17 12.50
C GLU A 50 34.24 -14.68 12.21
N TYR A 51 33.24 -13.90 12.62
CA TYR A 51 33.29 -12.45 12.50
C TYR A 51 34.45 -11.90 13.33
N PRO A 52 35.30 -10.99 12.79
CA PRO A 52 36.63 -10.71 13.32
C PRO A 52 36.63 -9.96 14.66
N PHE A 53 35.47 -9.56 15.17
CA PHE A 53 35.33 -8.82 16.42
C PHE A 53 34.85 -9.74 17.55
N SER A 54 35.26 -9.43 18.78
CA SER A 54 34.89 -10.20 19.97
C SER A 54 33.37 -10.29 20.14
N LYS A 55 32.90 -11.35 20.82
CA LYS A 55 31.46 -11.51 21.15
C LYS A 55 30.90 -10.30 21.90
N LEU A 56 31.72 -9.66 22.75
CA LEU A 56 31.33 -8.43 23.46
C LEU A 56 31.09 -7.28 22.47
N GLN A 57 32.02 -7.03 21.54
CA GLN A 57 31.86 -5.99 20.51
C GLN A 57 30.65 -6.25 19.62
N GLN A 58 30.39 -7.50 19.24
CA GLN A 58 29.18 -7.86 18.48
C GLN A 58 27.90 -7.55 19.25
N ARG A 59 27.84 -7.89 20.55
CA ARG A 59 26.71 -7.57 21.42
C ARG A 59 26.52 -6.06 21.59
N MET A 60 27.62 -5.32 21.75
CA MET A 60 27.58 -3.85 21.81
C MET A 60 27.04 -3.25 20.51
N MET A 61 27.52 -3.70 19.35
CA MET A 61 27.02 -3.24 18.04
C MET A 61 25.52 -3.50 17.88
N MET A 62 25.05 -4.69 18.24
CA MET A 62 23.61 -5.00 18.24
C MET A 62 22.82 -4.09 19.19
N GLY A 63 23.33 -3.89 20.42
CA GLY A 63 22.70 -3.00 21.40
C GLY A 63 22.64 -1.54 20.91
N ILE A 64 23.72 -1.03 20.31
CA ILE A 64 23.76 0.32 19.74
C ILE A 64 22.74 0.45 18.61
N VAL A 65 22.69 -0.50 17.68
CA VAL A 65 21.71 -0.48 16.58
C VAL A 65 20.28 -0.47 17.12
N PHE A 66 19.97 -1.33 18.09
CA PHE A 66 18.65 -1.42 18.69
C PHE A 66 18.26 -0.13 19.40
N VAL A 67 19.11 0.35 20.31
CA VAL A 67 18.85 1.56 21.09
C VAL A 67 18.75 2.78 20.17
N PHE A 68 19.59 2.87 19.15
CA PHE A 68 19.55 3.96 18.18
C PHE A 68 18.21 3.98 17.41
N ALA A 69 17.75 2.83 16.92
CA ALA A 69 16.44 2.71 16.28
C ALA A 69 15.30 3.13 17.22
N VAL A 70 15.34 2.71 18.49
CA VAL A 70 14.33 3.11 19.49
C VAL A 70 14.37 4.61 19.76
N ILE A 71 15.55 5.23 19.90
CA ILE A 71 15.69 6.67 20.16
C ILE A 71 15.08 7.50 19.04
N LEU A 72 15.30 7.14 17.77
CA LEU A 72 14.80 7.90 16.62
C LEU A 72 13.27 7.95 16.55
N TYR A 73 12.58 6.92 17.07
CA TYR A 73 11.13 6.80 17.01
C TYR A 73 10.44 6.94 18.37
N ALA A 74 11.19 7.12 19.47
CA ALA A 74 10.62 7.32 20.81
C ALA A 74 9.71 8.56 20.88
N ASN A 75 9.92 9.56 20.02
CA ASN A 75 9.05 10.71 19.90
C ASN A 75 7.64 10.37 19.39
N THR A 76 7.44 9.19 18.77
CA THR A 76 6.14 8.72 18.30
C THR A 76 5.27 8.09 19.40
N PHE A 77 5.81 7.83 20.59
CA PHE A 77 5.08 7.10 21.64
C PHE A 77 3.81 7.81 22.13
N ASN A 78 3.68 9.11 21.92
CA ASN A 78 2.47 9.87 22.29
C ASN A 78 1.61 10.26 21.07
N HIS A 79 1.88 9.69 19.89
CA HIS A 79 1.08 9.90 18.69
C HIS A 79 -0.22 9.10 18.75
N GLN A 80 -1.18 9.51 17.93
CA GLN A 80 -2.43 8.81 17.69
C GLN A 80 -2.28 7.91 16.46
N TYR A 81 -3.24 7.01 16.27
CA TYR A 81 -3.37 6.27 15.02
C TYR A 81 -3.52 7.22 13.83
N ALA A 82 -2.81 6.94 12.73
CA ALA A 82 -2.79 7.77 11.55
C ALA A 82 -2.94 6.97 10.24
N LEU A 83 -3.53 7.59 9.23
CA LEU A 83 -3.76 7.07 7.89
C LEU A 83 -4.43 5.68 7.90
N ASP A 84 -3.68 4.66 7.51
CA ASP A 84 -4.16 3.29 7.32
C ASP A 84 -4.49 2.60 8.66
N ASP A 85 -4.01 3.12 9.79
CA ASP A 85 -4.29 2.58 11.13
C ASP A 85 -5.79 2.55 11.44
N LYS A 86 -6.54 3.54 10.93
CA LYS A 86 -8.00 3.60 11.05
C LYS A 86 -8.66 2.37 10.44
N MET A 87 -8.25 2.00 9.24
CA MET A 87 -8.81 0.85 8.51
C MET A 87 -8.27 -0.49 9.01
N ALA A 88 -7.02 -0.54 9.47
CA ALA A 88 -6.36 -1.79 9.86
C ALA A 88 -6.62 -2.18 11.32
N VAL A 89 -6.82 -1.20 12.21
CA VAL A 89 -6.91 -1.44 13.66
C VAL A 89 -8.32 -1.16 14.16
N PHE A 90 -8.68 0.12 14.34
CA PHE A 90 -9.83 0.48 15.20
C PHE A 90 -11.17 0.61 14.48
N LYS A 91 -11.21 0.64 13.14
CA LYS A 91 -12.43 0.44 12.35
C LYS A 91 -12.52 -0.93 11.69
N ASN A 92 -11.59 -1.85 12.00
CA ASN A 92 -11.64 -3.21 11.50
C ASN A 92 -12.42 -4.10 12.47
N GLN A 93 -13.64 -4.49 12.11
CA GLN A 93 -14.53 -5.24 13.00
C GLN A 93 -13.93 -6.58 13.44
N PHE A 94 -13.04 -7.20 12.65
CA PHE A 94 -12.42 -8.48 13.01
C PHE A 94 -11.31 -8.28 14.03
N VAL A 95 -10.48 -7.24 13.88
CA VAL A 95 -9.48 -6.87 14.88
C VAL A 95 -10.13 -6.50 16.21
N MET A 96 -11.26 -5.78 16.15
CA MET A 96 -12.01 -5.37 17.33
C MET A 96 -12.71 -6.52 18.09
N LYS A 97 -12.66 -7.77 17.57
CA LYS A 97 -13.06 -8.99 18.30
C LYS A 97 -11.92 -9.63 19.09
N GLY A 98 -10.73 -9.05 19.09
CA GLY A 98 -9.58 -9.66 19.76
C GLY A 98 -9.21 -11.01 19.14
N THR A 99 -8.82 -11.99 19.97
CA THR A 99 -8.41 -13.31 19.46
C THR A 99 -9.53 -14.09 18.76
N ASP A 100 -10.78 -13.80 19.07
CA ASP A 100 -11.94 -14.46 18.46
C ASP A 100 -12.08 -14.13 16.96
N GLY A 101 -11.58 -12.96 16.53
CA GLY A 101 -11.61 -12.54 15.13
C GLY A 101 -10.51 -13.15 14.24
N ILE A 102 -9.57 -13.92 14.79
CA ILE A 102 -8.43 -14.48 14.04
C ILE A 102 -8.89 -15.43 12.93
N SER A 103 -9.98 -16.18 13.15
CA SER A 103 -10.49 -17.12 12.15
C SER A 103 -10.94 -16.39 10.88
N GLU A 104 -11.68 -15.29 11.05
CA GLU A 104 -12.13 -14.42 9.97
C GLU A 104 -10.93 -13.78 9.27
N ILE A 105 -10.01 -13.16 10.02
CA ILE A 105 -8.81 -12.51 9.46
C ILE A 105 -8.02 -13.47 8.55
N MET A 106 -7.89 -14.73 8.93
CA MET A 106 -7.13 -15.71 8.16
C MET A 106 -7.84 -16.18 6.88
N LYS A 107 -9.17 -15.98 6.77
CA LYS A 107 -10.01 -16.49 5.68
C LYS A 107 -10.47 -15.43 4.68
N THR A 108 -10.29 -14.15 4.99
CA THR A 108 -10.80 -13.03 4.18
C THR A 108 -9.70 -12.17 3.57
N ASP A 109 -10.06 -11.28 2.65
CA ASP A 109 -9.20 -10.20 2.19
C ASP A 109 -8.86 -9.20 3.33
N PHE A 110 -7.78 -8.43 3.18
CA PHE A 110 -7.27 -7.48 4.18
C PHE A 110 -8.30 -6.42 4.60
N PHE A 111 -9.14 -5.97 3.68
CA PHE A 111 -10.11 -4.89 3.91
C PHE A 111 -11.50 -5.39 4.31
N ALA A 112 -11.76 -6.71 4.25
CA ALA A 112 -13.07 -7.28 4.57
C ALA A 112 -13.60 -6.85 5.95
N GLY A 113 -12.72 -6.81 6.96
CA GLY A 113 -13.07 -6.39 8.31
C GLY A 113 -13.43 -4.91 8.43
N PHE A 114 -12.93 -4.05 7.55
CA PHE A 114 -13.29 -2.64 7.52
C PHE A 114 -14.63 -2.39 6.82
N PHE A 115 -14.90 -3.09 5.72
CA PHE A 115 -16.09 -2.88 4.91
C PHE A 115 -17.30 -3.71 5.31
N GLY A 116 -17.15 -4.68 6.21
CA GLY A 116 -18.26 -5.56 6.59
C GLY A 116 -18.45 -6.78 5.66
N LYS A 117 -17.77 -6.80 4.52
CA LYS A 117 -17.94 -7.77 3.42
C LYS A 117 -16.63 -7.94 2.66
N GLU A 118 -16.46 -9.03 1.92
CA GLU A 118 -15.34 -9.20 0.99
C GLU A 118 -15.35 -8.08 -0.05
N THR A 119 -14.18 -7.48 -0.31
CA THR A 119 -14.06 -6.39 -1.27
C THR A 119 -12.84 -6.56 -2.16
N ASN A 120 -13.04 -6.66 -3.48
CA ASN A 120 -11.95 -6.62 -4.47
C ASN A 120 -11.71 -5.18 -4.95
N MET A 121 -11.45 -4.25 -4.02
CA MET A 121 -11.28 -2.82 -4.36
C MET A 121 -10.00 -2.50 -5.13
N VAL A 122 -9.00 -3.38 -5.06
CA VAL A 122 -7.70 -3.17 -5.69
C VAL A 122 -7.38 -4.36 -6.57
N GLU A 123 -6.92 -4.09 -7.78
CA GLU A 123 -6.48 -5.11 -8.73
C GLU A 123 -5.47 -6.07 -8.06
N GLY A 124 -5.74 -7.37 -8.16
CA GLY A 124 -4.93 -8.43 -7.57
C GLY A 124 -5.18 -8.76 -6.09
N GLY A 125 -5.96 -7.94 -5.35
CA GLY A 125 -6.37 -8.20 -3.97
C GLY A 125 -5.21 -8.30 -2.94
N ARG A 126 -5.47 -7.96 -1.67
CA ARG A 126 -4.45 -7.98 -0.60
C ARG A 126 -4.78 -9.04 0.46
N TYR A 127 -4.02 -10.13 0.49
CA TYR A 127 -4.09 -11.12 1.56
C TYR A 127 -2.87 -10.99 2.48
N ARG A 128 -3.04 -10.30 3.61
CA ARG A 128 -1.96 -9.98 4.56
C ARG A 128 -2.45 -10.13 6.00
N PRO A 129 -2.76 -11.37 6.44
CA PRO A 129 -3.43 -11.57 7.72
C PRO A 129 -2.51 -11.35 8.92
N LEU A 130 -1.19 -11.48 8.79
CA LEU A 130 -0.31 -11.56 9.97
C LEU A 130 -0.34 -10.29 10.82
N SER A 131 -0.30 -9.11 10.20
CA SER A 131 -0.35 -7.85 10.95
C SER A 131 -1.69 -7.66 11.65
N LEU A 132 -2.80 -7.93 10.95
CA LEU A 132 -4.15 -7.91 11.51
C LEU A 132 -4.29 -8.86 12.72
N VAL A 133 -3.74 -10.08 12.62
CA VAL A 133 -3.68 -11.02 13.76
C VAL A 133 -2.91 -10.41 14.93
N THR A 134 -1.77 -9.75 14.69
CA THR A 134 -1.03 -9.10 15.79
C THR A 134 -1.76 -7.90 16.37
N PHE A 135 -2.53 -7.14 15.57
CA PHE A 135 -3.37 -6.06 16.08
C PHE A 135 -4.53 -6.60 16.91
N ALA A 136 -5.13 -7.72 16.51
CA ALA A 136 -6.20 -8.38 17.24
C ALA A 136 -5.71 -8.90 18.60
N ILE A 137 -4.54 -9.54 18.65
CA ILE A 137 -3.89 -9.95 19.91
C ILE A 137 -3.56 -8.73 20.77
N GLU A 138 -3.05 -7.65 20.17
CA GLU A 138 -2.73 -6.43 20.90
C GLU A 138 -3.97 -5.78 21.50
N TYR A 139 -5.07 -5.74 20.74
CA TYR A 139 -6.37 -5.26 21.20
C TYR A 139 -6.92 -6.10 22.34
N GLU A 140 -6.84 -7.43 22.27
CA GLU A 140 -7.24 -8.34 23.36
C GLU A 140 -6.49 -8.03 24.67
N MET A 141 -5.16 -7.83 24.57
CA MET A 141 -4.33 -7.61 25.74
C MET A 141 -4.49 -6.22 26.37
N TYR A 142 -4.75 -5.20 25.54
CA TYR A 142 -4.53 -3.82 25.92
C TYR A 142 -5.66 -2.85 25.54
N GLY A 143 -6.64 -3.28 24.76
CA GLY A 143 -7.61 -2.41 24.10
C GLY A 143 -6.95 -1.47 23.09
N LEU A 144 -7.70 -0.45 22.65
CA LEU A 144 -7.17 0.60 21.76
C LEU A 144 -6.19 1.50 22.51
N SER A 145 -4.91 1.42 22.17
CA SER A 145 -3.86 2.13 22.86
C SER A 145 -2.73 2.53 21.91
N PRO A 146 -2.86 3.67 21.18
CA PRO A 146 -1.86 4.13 20.21
C PRO A 146 -0.43 4.11 20.77
N ARG A 147 -0.24 4.59 22.01
CA ARG A 147 1.06 4.59 22.69
C ARG A 147 1.72 3.21 22.75
N ARG A 148 0.96 2.18 23.10
CA ARG A 148 1.47 0.80 23.18
C ARG A 148 1.76 0.25 21.79
N SER A 149 0.90 0.55 20.82
CA SER A 149 1.14 0.19 19.42
C SER A 149 2.44 0.78 18.89
N HIS A 150 2.71 2.07 19.14
CA HIS A 150 3.95 2.73 18.71
C HIS A 150 5.19 2.15 19.41
N VAL A 151 5.11 1.87 20.72
CA VAL A 151 6.19 1.20 21.46
C VAL A 151 6.49 -0.17 20.85
N ILE A 152 5.46 -1.01 20.64
CA ILE A 152 5.62 -2.35 20.05
C ILE A 152 6.23 -2.22 18.65
N ASN A 153 5.69 -1.35 17.79
CA ASN A 153 6.19 -1.19 16.43
C ASN A 153 7.66 -0.73 16.39
N THR A 154 8.03 0.19 17.29
CA THR A 154 9.41 0.69 17.43
C THR A 154 10.36 -0.40 17.93
N LEU A 155 9.94 -1.23 18.89
CA LEU A 155 10.74 -2.37 19.37
C LEU A 155 10.91 -3.42 18.28
N LEU A 156 9.85 -3.73 17.52
CA LEU A 156 9.91 -4.63 16.36
C LEU A 156 10.89 -4.11 15.30
N TYR A 157 10.88 -2.80 15.02
CA TYR A 157 11.86 -2.17 14.13
C TYR A 157 13.30 -2.28 14.66
N GLY A 158 13.51 -2.09 15.96
CA GLY A 158 14.81 -2.32 16.61
C GLY A 158 15.31 -3.75 16.45
N PHE A 159 14.45 -4.75 16.66
CA PHE A 159 14.79 -6.16 16.47
C PHE A 159 15.08 -6.51 15.01
N LEU A 160 14.29 -5.96 14.08
CA LEU A 160 14.57 -6.05 12.64
C LEU A 160 16.00 -5.55 12.34
N CYS A 161 16.38 -4.39 12.85
CA CYS A 161 17.70 -3.81 12.59
C CYS A 161 18.84 -4.64 13.22
N MET A 162 18.63 -5.22 14.42
CA MET A 162 19.57 -6.19 15.00
C MET A 162 19.75 -7.43 14.11
N MET A 163 18.65 -7.99 13.61
CA MET A 163 18.67 -9.17 12.74
C MET A 163 19.36 -8.87 11.41
N MET A 164 19.16 -7.67 10.87
CA MET A 164 19.85 -7.20 9.68
C MET A 164 21.36 -7.13 9.90
N PHE A 165 21.81 -6.53 11.01
CA PHE A 165 23.23 -6.52 11.38
C PHE A 165 23.79 -7.94 11.50
N MET A 166 23.06 -8.87 12.13
CA MET A 166 23.48 -10.27 12.26
C MET A 166 23.60 -10.96 10.89
N ALA A 167 22.62 -10.76 10.00
CA ALA A 167 22.61 -11.34 8.67
C ALA A 167 23.77 -10.81 7.82
N LEU A 168 23.98 -9.49 7.82
CA LEU A 168 25.09 -8.84 7.13
C LEU A 168 26.45 -9.27 7.70
N SER A 169 26.58 -9.38 9.02
CA SER A 169 27.83 -9.81 9.67
C SER A 169 28.21 -11.24 9.29
N LYS A 170 27.22 -12.14 9.18
CA LYS A 170 27.43 -13.49 8.67
C LYS A 170 27.75 -13.49 7.18
N LEU A 171 27.04 -12.69 6.39
CA LEU A 171 27.22 -12.67 4.92
C LEU A 171 28.59 -12.10 4.54
N LEU A 172 28.98 -10.98 5.13
CA LEU A 172 30.15 -10.18 4.78
C LEU A 172 31.38 -10.49 5.65
N VAL A 173 31.41 -11.66 6.30
CA VAL A 173 32.47 -12.03 7.25
C VAL A 173 33.89 -11.98 6.69
N ARG A 174 34.04 -12.15 5.37
CA ARG A 174 35.33 -12.12 4.65
C ARG A 174 35.87 -10.71 4.37
N PHE A 175 35.14 -9.67 4.78
CA PHE A 175 35.46 -8.27 4.55
C PHE A 175 35.80 -7.54 5.87
N PRO A 176 36.85 -7.97 6.61
CA PRO A 176 37.15 -7.44 7.93
C PRO A 176 37.78 -6.05 7.86
N TYR A 177 37.66 -5.32 8.98
CA TYR A 177 38.24 -3.99 9.17
C TYR A 177 39.05 -3.95 10.47
N LYS A 178 39.99 -3.02 10.57
CA LYS A 178 40.79 -2.81 11.79
C LYS A 178 39.96 -2.33 12.98
N LYS A 179 38.83 -1.63 12.72
CA LYS A 179 38.00 -0.99 13.75
C LYS A 179 36.55 -1.42 13.59
N TRP A 180 35.92 -1.85 14.69
CA TRP A 180 34.56 -2.39 14.70
C TRP A 180 33.50 -1.37 14.27
N TYR A 181 33.68 -0.10 14.67
CA TYR A 181 32.75 1.00 14.39
C TYR A 181 32.78 1.48 12.94
N LEU A 182 33.75 1.04 12.14
CA LEU A 182 33.79 1.23 10.69
C LEU A 182 33.55 -0.09 9.93
N SER A 183 32.97 -1.08 10.58
CA SER A 183 32.64 -2.32 9.90
C SER A 183 31.46 -2.11 8.94
N LEU A 184 31.56 -2.71 7.75
CA LEU A 184 30.56 -2.58 6.70
C LEU A 184 29.14 -2.99 7.16
N PRO A 185 28.93 -4.13 7.85
CA PRO A 185 27.61 -4.48 8.39
C PRO A 185 27.05 -3.44 9.36
N PHE A 186 27.90 -2.89 10.25
CA PHE A 186 27.49 -1.95 11.28
C PHE A 186 27.11 -0.61 10.67
N ILE A 187 27.98 -0.01 9.85
CA ILE A 187 27.70 1.27 9.19
C ILE A 187 26.51 1.18 8.24
N THR A 188 26.40 0.10 7.45
CA THR A 188 25.22 -0.12 6.58
C THR A 188 23.93 -0.13 7.40
N THR A 189 23.94 -0.80 8.55
CA THR A 189 22.78 -0.88 9.43
C THR A 189 22.46 0.48 10.06
N LEU A 190 23.45 1.24 10.50
CA LEU A 190 23.23 2.58 11.07
C LEU A 190 22.67 3.56 10.03
N LEU A 191 23.18 3.52 8.79
CA LEU A 191 22.68 4.34 7.68
C LEU A 191 21.23 3.99 7.36
N PHE A 192 20.89 2.70 7.34
CA PHE A 192 19.52 2.23 7.16
C PHE A 192 18.63 2.76 8.29
N VAL A 193 18.99 2.51 9.56
CA VAL A 193 18.23 2.95 10.74
C VAL A 193 17.95 4.46 10.73
N ALA A 194 18.94 5.26 10.33
CA ALA A 194 18.83 6.72 10.36
C ALA A 194 17.93 7.29 9.25
N ASN A 195 17.69 6.56 8.16
CA ASN A 195 17.11 7.13 6.95
C ASN A 195 15.60 7.46 7.09
N PRO A 196 15.17 8.68 6.73
CA PRO A 196 13.80 9.13 6.95
C PRO A 196 12.75 8.45 6.08
N LEU A 197 13.13 7.73 5.01
CA LEU A 197 12.19 6.94 4.20
C LEU A 197 11.52 5.80 4.99
N HIS A 198 12.05 5.45 6.16
CA HIS A 198 11.42 4.49 7.05
C HIS A 198 10.31 5.08 7.91
N THR A 199 10.15 6.41 7.93
CA THR A 199 9.17 7.07 8.81
C THR A 199 7.77 6.52 8.61
N GLU A 200 7.30 6.41 7.38
CA GLU A 200 6.00 5.80 7.11
C GLU A 200 5.93 4.34 7.59
N ALA A 201 6.97 3.53 7.40
CA ALA A 201 6.93 2.12 7.80
C ALA A 201 6.92 1.91 9.34
N VAL A 202 7.46 2.86 10.10
CA VAL A 202 7.64 2.73 11.56
C VAL A 202 6.63 3.57 12.36
N ALA A 203 6.36 4.80 11.93
CA ALA A 203 5.42 5.70 12.61
C ALA A 203 3.95 5.35 12.29
N ASN A 204 3.65 4.81 11.11
CA ASN A 204 2.35 4.22 10.80
C ASN A 204 2.28 2.80 11.40
N ILE A 205 1.33 2.51 12.30
CA ILE A 205 1.26 1.19 12.96
C ILE A 205 0.98 0.09 11.94
N LYS A 206 0.16 0.37 10.93
CA LYS A 206 -0.09 -0.52 9.78
C LYS A 206 1.19 -0.84 9.01
N GLY A 207 2.21 0.02 9.08
CA GLY A 207 3.55 -0.21 8.52
C GLY A 207 4.25 -1.47 9.06
N ARG A 208 3.74 -2.08 10.14
CA ARG A 208 4.17 -3.37 10.68
C ARG A 208 4.28 -4.48 9.63
N ASP A 209 3.50 -4.44 8.55
CA ASP A 209 3.63 -5.34 7.39
C ASP A 209 5.07 -5.35 6.83
N GLU A 210 5.68 -4.19 6.67
CA GLU A 210 7.03 -4.03 6.11
C GLU A 210 8.09 -4.56 7.08
N ILE A 211 7.90 -4.24 8.37
CA ILE A 211 8.81 -4.66 9.44
C ILE A 211 8.82 -6.18 9.55
N PHE A 212 7.64 -6.82 9.54
CA PHE A 212 7.54 -8.28 9.57
C PHE A 212 8.02 -8.92 8.28
N SER A 213 7.65 -8.38 7.11
CA SER A 213 8.09 -8.93 5.83
C SER A 213 9.62 -9.01 5.76
N LEU A 214 10.31 -7.89 6.00
CA LEU A 214 11.77 -7.87 6.01
C LEU A 214 12.36 -8.66 7.19
N GLY A 215 11.78 -8.53 8.38
CA GLY A 215 12.25 -9.21 9.60
C GLY A 215 12.25 -10.73 9.43
N PHE A 216 11.13 -11.30 8.99
CA PHE A 216 11.02 -12.74 8.75
C PHE A 216 11.85 -13.20 7.52
N SER A 217 12.03 -12.38 6.49
CA SER A 217 12.97 -12.67 5.40
C SER A 217 14.44 -12.72 5.88
N LEU A 218 14.83 -11.84 6.80
CA LEU A 218 16.15 -11.88 7.44
C LEU A 218 16.27 -13.08 8.40
N LEU A 219 15.20 -13.43 9.14
CA LEU A 219 15.16 -14.65 9.96
C LEU A 219 15.39 -15.88 9.09
N THR A 220 14.69 -15.96 7.95
CA THR A 220 14.84 -17.03 6.96
C THR A 220 16.30 -17.14 6.50
N THR A 221 16.92 -15.99 6.17
CA THR A 221 18.34 -15.94 5.79
C THR A 221 19.26 -16.48 6.89
N LEU A 222 19.02 -16.10 8.15
CA LEU A 222 19.78 -16.59 9.31
C LEU A 222 19.57 -18.10 9.56
N MET A 223 18.36 -18.61 9.39
CA MET A 223 18.05 -20.05 9.54
C MET A 223 18.71 -20.87 8.44
N VAL A 224 18.73 -20.37 7.20
CA VAL A 224 19.47 -20.98 6.09
C VAL A 224 20.97 -21.04 6.39
N PHE A 225 21.58 -19.95 6.86
CA PHE A 225 22.98 -19.98 7.30
C PHE A 225 23.18 -21.00 8.41
N ARG A 226 22.28 -21.06 9.39
CA ARG A 226 22.40 -21.98 10.52
C ARG A 226 22.26 -23.44 10.10
N TYR A 227 21.37 -23.75 9.16
CA TYR A 227 21.28 -25.07 8.54
C TYR A 227 22.60 -25.44 7.83
N LEU A 228 23.17 -24.54 7.05
CA LEU A 228 24.41 -24.81 6.30
C LEU A 228 25.63 -24.99 7.23
N GLU A 229 25.62 -24.35 8.41
CA GLU A 229 26.62 -24.51 9.47
C GLU A 229 26.45 -25.83 10.24
N VAL A 230 25.26 -26.07 10.79
CA VAL A 230 25.02 -27.15 11.79
C VAL A 230 24.48 -28.44 11.14
N LYS A 231 23.82 -28.33 9.98
CA LYS A 231 23.21 -29.42 9.22
C LYS A 231 22.08 -30.17 9.94
N LYS A 232 21.39 -29.51 10.88
CA LYS A 232 20.21 -30.07 11.54
C LYS A 232 18.94 -29.77 10.71
N PRO A 233 18.11 -30.76 10.36
CA PRO A 233 16.92 -30.57 9.53
C PRO A 233 15.87 -29.66 10.19
N PHE A 234 15.86 -29.56 11.53
CA PHE A 234 15.02 -28.61 12.26
C PHE A 234 15.12 -27.17 11.73
N TYR A 235 16.30 -26.73 11.29
CA TYR A 235 16.46 -25.40 10.72
C TYR A 235 15.75 -25.22 9.36
N LEU A 236 15.51 -26.31 8.61
CA LEU A 236 14.71 -26.25 7.38
C LEU A 236 13.22 -26.01 7.69
N ILE A 237 12.71 -26.60 8.78
CA ILE A 237 11.34 -26.34 9.27
C ILE A 237 11.21 -24.88 9.69
N LEU A 238 12.19 -24.35 10.42
CA LEU A 238 12.21 -22.93 10.80
C LEU A 238 12.33 -22.01 9.58
N THR A 239 13.10 -22.39 8.55
CA THR A 239 13.16 -21.66 7.26
C THR A 239 11.78 -21.60 6.61
N PHE A 240 11.05 -22.71 6.53
CA PHE A 240 9.68 -22.73 6.01
C PHE A 240 8.78 -21.79 6.82
N ALA A 241 8.74 -21.97 8.14
CA ALA A 241 7.85 -21.22 9.03
C ALA A 241 8.14 -19.71 8.97
N ALA A 242 9.42 -19.30 9.04
CA ALA A 242 9.81 -17.91 8.94
C ALA A 242 9.43 -17.32 7.57
N PHE A 243 9.74 -18.00 6.47
CA PHE A 243 9.44 -17.45 5.15
C PHE A 243 7.94 -17.38 4.88
N PHE A 244 7.17 -18.36 5.36
CA PHE A 244 5.72 -18.35 5.27
C PHE A 244 5.11 -17.16 6.03
N LEU A 245 5.59 -16.87 7.24
CA LEU A 245 5.20 -15.67 8.00
C LEU A 245 5.59 -14.36 7.28
N ALA A 246 6.74 -14.33 6.60
CA ALA A 246 7.15 -13.18 5.77
C ALA A 246 6.12 -12.91 4.65
N MET A 247 5.69 -13.96 3.95
CA MET A 247 4.69 -13.88 2.88
C MET A 247 3.30 -13.50 3.41
N LEU A 248 2.87 -14.03 4.56
CA LEU A 248 1.62 -13.65 5.23
C LEU A 248 1.61 -12.20 5.73
N SER A 249 2.79 -11.57 5.86
CA SER A 249 2.91 -10.16 6.19
C SER A 249 2.78 -9.29 4.95
N LYS A 250 3.55 -9.62 3.90
CA LYS A 250 3.55 -8.88 2.64
C LYS A 250 4.18 -9.69 1.52
N GLU A 251 3.59 -9.59 0.33
CA GLU A 251 4.07 -10.24 -0.90
C GLU A 251 5.47 -9.79 -1.34
N ASN A 252 5.95 -8.63 -0.87
CA ASN A 252 7.32 -8.14 -1.10
C ASN A 252 8.40 -9.13 -0.62
N ALA A 253 8.09 -10.02 0.34
CA ALA A 253 8.98 -11.10 0.76
C ALA A 253 9.37 -12.05 -0.38
N ALA A 254 8.60 -12.11 -1.47
CA ALA A 254 8.90 -12.89 -2.67
C ALA A 254 10.28 -12.56 -3.27
N ALA A 255 10.75 -11.30 -3.13
CA ALA A 255 12.08 -10.89 -3.56
C ALA A 255 13.19 -11.77 -2.97
N PHE A 256 13.01 -12.29 -1.75
CA PHE A 256 14.00 -13.12 -1.07
C PHE A 256 14.11 -14.56 -1.60
N VAL A 257 13.15 -15.02 -2.42
CA VAL A 257 13.32 -16.25 -3.22
C VAL A 257 14.52 -16.13 -4.15
N VAL A 258 14.83 -14.91 -4.62
CA VAL A 258 15.98 -14.63 -5.49
C VAL A 258 17.18 -14.11 -4.69
N ILE A 259 16.98 -13.23 -3.72
CA ILE A 259 18.09 -12.60 -2.97
C ILE A 259 18.90 -13.63 -2.17
N ILE A 260 18.25 -14.57 -1.47
CA ILE A 260 18.95 -15.57 -0.64
C ILE A 260 19.89 -16.47 -1.47
N PRO A 261 19.45 -17.11 -2.57
CA PRO A 261 20.36 -17.91 -3.40
C PRO A 261 21.49 -17.07 -3.99
N VAL A 262 21.21 -15.85 -4.45
CA VAL A 262 22.23 -14.94 -4.98
C VAL A 262 23.26 -14.60 -3.89
N ALA A 263 22.82 -14.29 -2.67
CA ALA A 263 23.69 -14.00 -1.55
C ALA A 263 24.58 -15.19 -1.18
N LEU A 264 24.01 -16.40 -1.13
CA LEU A 264 24.75 -17.63 -0.86
C LEU A 264 25.79 -17.90 -1.95
N TYR A 265 25.42 -17.77 -3.22
CA TYR A 265 26.33 -18.01 -4.33
C TYR A 265 27.51 -17.00 -4.36
N LEU A 266 27.22 -15.71 -4.12
CA LEU A 266 28.22 -14.64 -4.20
C LEU A 266 29.21 -14.63 -3.04
N PHE A 267 28.74 -14.92 -1.82
CA PHE A 267 29.53 -14.73 -0.61
C PHE A 267 29.95 -16.02 0.09
N LYS A 268 29.36 -17.17 -0.28
CA LYS A 268 29.60 -18.44 0.42
C LYS A 268 30.05 -19.54 -0.54
N GLU A 269 31.02 -20.31 -0.08
CA GLU A 269 31.58 -21.46 -0.80
C GLU A 269 30.87 -22.76 -0.38
N TYR A 270 29.54 -22.78 -0.47
CA TYR A 270 28.78 -24.00 -0.22
C TYR A 270 28.63 -24.84 -1.48
N ASP A 271 28.58 -26.16 -1.30
CA ASP A 271 28.21 -27.09 -2.37
C ASP A 271 26.79 -26.77 -2.85
N LEU A 272 26.63 -26.67 -4.17
CA LEU A 272 25.36 -26.41 -4.84
C LEU A 272 24.22 -27.29 -4.33
N LYS A 273 24.46 -28.59 -4.12
CA LYS A 273 23.43 -29.51 -3.64
C LYS A 273 22.88 -29.05 -2.29
N LYS A 274 23.74 -28.52 -1.42
CA LYS A 274 23.34 -28.01 -0.09
C LYS A 274 22.59 -26.70 -0.19
N ILE A 275 22.99 -25.82 -1.11
CA ILE A 275 22.27 -24.58 -1.40
C ILE A 275 20.85 -24.93 -1.87
N ILE A 276 20.69 -25.79 -2.87
CA ILE A 276 19.38 -26.21 -3.39
C ILE A 276 18.49 -26.79 -2.28
N ILE A 277 19.01 -27.72 -1.48
CA ILE A 277 18.25 -28.31 -0.36
C ILE A 277 17.79 -27.22 0.63
N SER A 278 18.66 -26.24 0.94
CA SER A 278 18.31 -25.15 1.86
C SER A 278 17.24 -24.18 1.32
N LEU A 279 17.00 -24.18 0.00
CA LEU A 279 16.01 -23.32 -0.66
C LEU A 279 14.64 -24.01 -0.83
N LEU A 280 14.57 -25.35 -0.80
CA LEU A 280 13.30 -26.09 -0.92
C LEU A 280 12.22 -25.59 0.06
N PRO A 281 12.52 -25.33 1.36
CA PRO A 281 11.51 -24.80 2.28
C PRO A 281 10.98 -23.41 1.89
N ILE A 282 11.83 -22.58 1.28
CA ILE A 282 11.46 -21.23 0.82
C ILE A 282 10.49 -21.34 -0.36
N ILE A 283 10.81 -22.19 -1.34
CA ILE A 283 9.97 -22.44 -2.52
C ILE A 283 8.63 -23.05 -2.08
N ALA A 284 8.65 -24.00 -1.13
CA ALA A 284 7.44 -24.61 -0.59
C ALA A 284 6.55 -23.59 0.14
N ALA A 285 7.13 -22.72 0.98
CA ALA A 285 6.40 -21.67 1.67
C ALA A 285 5.83 -20.63 0.70
N PHE A 286 6.60 -20.25 -0.32
CA PHE A 286 6.13 -19.38 -1.40
C PHE A 286 4.90 -19.99 -2.10
N ALA A 287 5.00 -21.24 -2.57
CA ALA A 287 3.91 -21.94 -3.23
C ALA A 287 2.67 -22.08 -2.32
N ALA A 288 2.86 -22.46 -1.05
CA ALA A 288 1.78 -22.59 -0.08
C ALA A 288 1.02 -21.28 0.12
N TYR A 289 1.74 -20.15 0.24
CA TYR A 289 1.11 -18.84 0.36
C TYR A 289 0.26 -18.49 -0.87
N PHE A 290 0.80 -18.69 -2.08
CA PHE A 290 0.07 -18.37 -3.30
C PHE A 290 -1.18 -19.26 -3.50
N LEU A 291 -1.10 -20.54 -3.15
CA LEU A 291 -2.25 -21.44 -3.19
C LEU A 291 -3.36 -21.00 -2.21
N ILE A 292 -3.00 -20.59 -1.00
CA ILE A 292 -3.97 -20.06 -0.02
C ILE A 292 -4.59 -18.75 -0.52
N ARG A 293 -3.74 -17.84 -0.99
CA ARG A 293 -4.14 -16.53 -1.50
C ARG A 293 -5.12 -16.67 -2.66
N GLU A 294 -4.83 -17.56 -3.62
CA GLU A 294 -5.71 -17.84 -4.75
C GLU A 294 -7.06 -18.38 -4.30
N GLY A 295 -7.08 -19.34 -3.36
CA GLY A 295 -8.31 -19.90 -2.81
C GLY A 295 -9.18 -18.91 -2.02
N ILE A 296 -8.64 -17.78 -1.56
CA ILE A 296 -9.40 -16.68 -0.96
C ILE A 296 -10.02 -15.81 -2.05
N PHE A 297 -9.26 -15.43 -3.07
CA PHE A 297 -9.77 -14.56 -4.14
C PHE A 297 -10.76 -15.24 -5.09
N GLU A 298 -10.70 -16.56 -5.26
CA GLU A 298 -11.76 -17.27 -6.00
C GLU A 298 -13.14 -17.07 -5.39
N LYS A 299 -13.22 -16.86 -4.07
CA LYS A 299 -14.48 -16.63 -3.35
C LYS A 299 -14.99 -15.19 -3.47
N SER A 300 -14.16 -14.26 -3.94
CA SER A 300 -14.48 -12.83 -4.01
C SER A 300 -14.73 -12.30 -5.42
N LYS A 301 -14.74 -13.17 -6.45
CA LYS A 301 -14.84 -12.80 -7.89
C LYS A 301 -16.09 -11.98 -8.29
N ASP A 302 -17.07 -11.81 -7.42
CA ASP A 302 -18.35 -11.14 -7.72
C ASP A 302 -18.34 -9.61 -7.63
N ILE A 303 -17.22 -8.95 -7.28
CA ILE A 303 -17.19 -7.48 -7.13
C ILE A 303 -15.92 -6.89 -7.77
N LEU A 304 -15.82 -6.91 -9.10
CA LEU A 304 -14.91 -5.99 -9.78
C LEU A 304 -15.53 -4.59 -9.68
N THR A 305 -14.96 -3.72 -8.84
CA THR A 305 -15.29 -2.30 -8.86
C THR A 305 -14.99 -1.76 -10.27
N LYS A 306 -15.88 -0.92 -10.80
CA LYS A 306 -15.66 -0.21 -12.08
C LYS A 306 -14.25 0.43 -12.06
N PRO A 307 -13.55 0.49 -13.20
CA PRO A 307 -12.29 1.23 -13.28
C PRO A 307 -12.52 2.67 -12.82
N GLU A 308 -11.89 3.03 -11.71
CA GLU A 308 -11.93 4.36 -11.12
C GLU A 308 -10.48 4.82 -10.95
N LEU A 309 -10.21 6.09 -11.24
CA LEU A 309 -8.87 6.67 -11.20
C LEU A 309 -8.18 6.47 -9.83
N MET A 310 -8.98 6.43 -8.76
CA MET A 310 -8.48 6.20 -7.40
C MET A 310 -7.95 4.76 -7.17
N ASN A 311 -8.38 3.80 -7.99
CA ASN A 311 -7.99 2.39 -7.95
C ASN A 311 -7.06 1.99 -9.11
N ASP A 312 -7.16 2.66 -10.26
CA ASP A 312 -6.23 2.56 -11.39
C ASP A 312 -5.64 3.93 -11.74
N ASN A 313 -4.43 4.16 -11.25
CA ASN A 313 -3.70 5.41 -11.42
C ASN A 313 -3.33 5.73 -12.88
N PHE A 314 -3.36 4.75 -13.79
CA PHE A 314 -3.00 4.94 -15.19
C PHE A 314 -4.21 4.96 -16.12
N LEU A 315 -5.43 4.96 -15.57
CA LEU A 315 -6.68 4.80 -16.31
C LEU A 315 -6.84 5.81 -17.46
N GLU A 316 -6.41 7.05 -17.26
CA GLU A 316 -6.55 8.13 -18.24
C GLU A 316 -5.33 8.32 -19.16
N MET A 317 -4.30 7.47 -19.02
CA MET A 317 -3.03 7.63 -19.75
C MET A 317 -2.96 6.73 -20.98
N SER A 318 -2.41 7.27 -22.07
CA SER A 318 -1.93 6.43 -23.18
C SER A 318 -0.75 5.55 -22.76
N GLY A 319 -0.47 4.48 -23.51
CA GLY A 319 0.68 3.60 -23.23
C GLY A 319 2.03 4.34 -23.12
N PRO A 320 2.36 5.27 -24.05
CA PRO A 320 3.56 6.11 -23.94
C PRO A 320 3.58 6.97 -22.67
N GLN A 321 2.49 7.65 -22.34
CA GLN A 321 2.37 8.47 -21.13
C GLN A 321 2.53 7.65 -19.85
N LYS A 322 1.88 6.47 -19.79
CA LYS A 322 2.02 5.52 -18.70
C LYS A 322 3.48 5.15 -18.49
N SER A 323 4.17 4.71 -19.55
CA SER A 323 5.58 4.31 -19.45
C SER A 323 6.52 5.46 -19.07
N ALA A 324 6.34 6.65 -19.64
CA ALA A 324 7.09 7.85 -19.28
C ALA A 324 6.90 8.22 -17.80
N THR A 325 5.65 8.17 -17.33
CA THR A 325 5.29 8.46 -15.93
C THR A 325 5.91 7.44 -14.98
N ILE A 326 5.88 6.14 -15.34
CA ILE A 326 6.55 5.09 -14.57
C ILE A 326 8.05 5.39 -14.44
N PHE A 327 8.76 5.66 -15.54
CA PHE A 327 10.20 5.95 -15.46
C PHE A 327 10.50 7.23 -14.67
N PHE A 328 9.67 8.26 -14.78
CA PHE A 328 9.79 9.44 -13.93
C PHE A 328 9.64 9.10 -12.43
N THR A 329 8.64 8.30 -12.06
CA THR A 329 8.44 7.86 -10.66
C THR A 329 9.63 7.04 -10.14
N LEU A 330 10.22 6.20 -11.00
CA LEU A 330 11.44 5.48 -10.68
C LEU A 330 12.61 6.44 -10.41
N GLY A 331 12.77 7.48 -11.23
CA GLY A 331 13.74 8.56 -10.99
C GLY A 331 13.53 9.30 -9.67
N MET A 332 12.27 9.54 -9.30
CA MET A 332 11.91 10.13 -8.01
C MET A 332 12.38 9.26 -6.83
N TYR A 333 12.31 7.93 -6.93
CA TYR A 333 12.92 7.06 -5.91
C TYR A 333 14.44 7.27 -5.81
N LEU A 334 15.17 7.37 -6.94
CA LEU A 334 16.61 7.63 -6.90
C LEU A 334 16.94 8.97 -6.24
N LYS A 335 16.14 10.01 -6.53
CA LYS A 335 16.23 11.30 -5.83
C LYS A 335 16.06 11.11 -4.33
N LEU A 336 15.00 10.42 -3.89
CA LEU A 336 14.69 10.24 -2.48
C LEU A 336 15.75 9.41 -1.73
N LEU A 337 16.39 8.43 -2.38
CA LEU A 337 17.48 7.68 -1.76
C LEU A 337 18.67 8.60 -1.40
N VAL A 338 19.03 9.53 -2.28
CA VAL A 338 20.16 10.44 -2.09
C VAL A 338 19.77 11.65 -1.21
N PHE A 339 18.61 12.23 -1.48
CA PHE A 339 18.08 13.42 -0.83
C PHE A 339 16.59 13.21 -0.52
N PRO A 340 16.26 12.66 0.67
CA PRO A 340 14.89 12.33 1.06
C PRO A 340 14.09 13.57 1.47
N HIS A 341 13.85 14.48 0.51
CA HIS A 341 13.06 15.69 0.70
C HIS A 341 12.51 16.27 -0.65
N PRO A 342 11.28 16.83 -0.65
CA PRO A 342 10.28 16.70 0.42
C PRO A 342 9.74 15.28 0.52
N LEU A 343 9.17 14.95 1.69
CA LEU A 343 8.52 13.67 1.95
C LEU A 343 7.02 13.92 2.11
N THR A 344 6.19 13.06 1.55
CA THR A 344 4.72 13.14 1.60
C THR A 344 4.11 11.74 1.66
N TYR A 345 2.98 11.61 2.36
CA TYR A 345 2.24 10.36 2.46
C TYR A 345 1.52 9.98 1.16
N ASP A 346 1.32 10.93 0.25
CA ASP A 346 0.42 10.73 -0.88
C ASP A 346 0.92 11.37 -2.19
N TYR A 347 0.90 10.55 -3.25
CA TYR A 347 1.24 10.91 -4.62
C TYR A 347 0.06 10.69 -5.59
N TYR A 348 -1.16 10.55 -5.06
CA TYR A 348 -2.38 10.17 -5.78
C TYR A 348 -3.07 11.38 -6.43
N PRO A 349 -4.03 11.16 -7.35
CA PRO A 349 -3.86 11.57 -8.74
C PRO A 349 -3.39 13.00 -8.96
N TYR A 350 -2.43 13.11 -9.89
CA TYR A 350 -1.84 14.34 -10.43
C TYR A 350 -0.92 15.14 -9.52
N HIS A 351 -0.60 14.66 -8.30
CA HIS A 351 0.61 15.16 -7.63
C HIS A 351 1.86 14.85 -8.47
N ILE A 352 1.94 13.62 -9.00
CA ILE A 352 2.83 13.32 -10.13
C ILE A 352 2.03 13.60 -11.41
N PRO A 353 2.43 14.60 -12.21
CA PRO A 353 1.72 14.92 -13.44
C PRO A 353 1.88 13.80 -14.47
N ILE A 354 0.97 13.77 -15.46
CA ILE A 354 1.13 12.90 -16.62
C ILE A 354 2.40 13.32 -17.36
N MET A 355 3.34 12.39 -17.50
CA MET A 355 4.64 12.66 -18.12
C MET A 355 4.68 12.23 -19.58
N GLU A 356 5.49 12.94 -20.37
CA GLU A 356 5.78 12.61 -21.76
C GLU A 356 7.25 12.24 -21.94
N TRP A 357 7.56 11.40 -22.92
CA TRP A 357 8.94 11.00 -23.24
C TRP A 357 9.84 12.14 -23.70
N SER A 358 9.25 13.25 -24.16
CA SER A 358 9.98 14.49 -24.47
C SER A 358 10.54 15.19 -23.22
N ASN A 359 10.06 14.84 -22.02
CA ASN A 359 10.54 15.43 -20.78
C ASN A 359 11.97 14.92 -20.46
N PRO A 360 12.95 15.82 -20.26
CA PRO A 360 14.34 15.42 -20.02
C PRO A 360 14.51 14.61 -18.72
N TRP A 361 13.67 14.84 -17.70
CA TRP A 361 13.73 14.08 -16.45
C TRP A 361 13.28 12.63 -16.62
N VAL A 362 12.35 12.36 -17.54
CA VAL A 362 11.96 10.99 -17.91
C VAL A 362 13.16 10.29 -18.56
N LEU A 363 13.83 10.95 -19.51
CA LEU A 363 15.01 10.39 -20.20
C LEU A 363 16.17 10.12 -19.25
N ILE A 364 16.48 11.07 -18.35
CA ILE A 364 17.52 10.88 -17.32
C ILE A 364 17.19 9.68 -16.42
N SER A 365 15.93 9.58 -16.00
CA SER A 365 15.49 8.47 -15.14
C SER A 365 15.56 7.13 -15.87
N PHE A 366 15.12 7.09 -17.13
CA PHE A 366 15.23 5.91 -17.98
C PHE A 366 16.69 5.48 -18.16
N ILE A 367 17.60 6.39 -18.50
CA ILE A 367 19.02 6.08 -18.66
C ILE A 367 19.63 5.57 -17.36
N ALA A 368 19.32 6.19 -16.22
CA ALA A 368 19.80 5.75 -14.92
C ALA A 368 19.33 4.32 -14.59
N PHE A 369 18.05 4.02 -14.79
CA PHE A 369 17.52 2.67 -14.55
C PHE A 369 17.99 1.65 -15.58
N ALA A 370 18.13 2.03 -16.85
CA ALA A 370 18.70 1.19 -17.88
C ALA A 370 20.15 0.81 -17.53
N ALA A 371 20.96 1.77 -17.07
CA ALA A 371 22.31 1.50 -16.60
C ALA A 371 22.32 0.54 -15.40
N ILE A 372 21.49 0.78 -14.39
CA ILE A 372 21.36 -0.10 -13.22
C ILE A 372 20.92 -1.51 -13.63
N PHE A 373 19.95 -1.62 -14.54
CA PHE A 373 19.41 -2.90 -15.01
C PHE A 373 20.41 -3.66 -15.87
N VAL A 374 21.06 -3.00 -16.84
CA VAL A 374 22.10 -3.60 -17.69
C VAL A 374 23.27 -4.09 -16.85
N LEU A 375 23.75 -3.29 -15.89
CA LEU A 375 24.79 -3.71 -14.97
C LEU A 375 24.33 -4.94 -14.16
N SER A 376 23.16 -4.87 -13.53
CA SER A 376 22.60 -5.97 -12.73
C SER A 376 22.42 -7.25 -13.54
N ALA A 377 21.87 -7.15 -14.75
CA ALA A 377 21.65 -8.26 -15.67
C ALA A 377 22.97 -8.86 -16.15
N TYR A 378 23.93 -8.03 -16.59
CA TYR A 378 25.26 -8.48 -17.01
C TYR A 378 25.92 -9.35 -15.92
N TYR A 379 25.82 -8.93 -14.66
CA TYR A 379 26.39 -9.70 -13.56
C TYR A 379 25.59 -10.96 -13.23
N LEU A 380 24.25 -10.92 -13.26
CA LEU A 380 23.43 -12.12 -13.13
C LEU A 380 23.75 -13.15 -14.23
N PHE A 381 23.93 -12.71 -15.47
CA PHE A 381 24.32 -13.57 -16.59
C PHE A 381 25.75 -14.10 -16.43
N SER A 382 26.69 -13.28 -15.95
CA SER A 382 28.06 -13.73 -15.68
C SER A 382 28.08 -14.82 -14.60
N ILE A 383 27.28 -14.67 -13.54
CA ILE A 383 27.06 -15.68 -12.50
C ILE A 383 26.46 -16.96 -13.10
N LEU A 384 25.38 -16.83 -13.88
CA LEU A 384 24.72 -17.95 -14.53
C LEU A 384 25.63 -18.69 -15.50
N PHE A 385 26.43 -17.97 -16.29
CA PHE A 385 27.36 -18.53 -17.27
C PHE A 385 28.56 -19.20 -16.60
N ALA A 386 29.11 -18.60 -15.54
CA ALA A 386 30.14 -19.24 -14.71
C ALA A 386 29.61 -20.53 -14.09
N TYR A 387 28.34 -20.55 -13.68
CA TYR A 387 27.65 -21.72 -13.16
C TYR A 387 27.44 -22.82 -14.22
N ILE A 388 26.89 -22.47 -15.39
CA ILE A 388 26.71 -23.40 -16.52
C ILE A 388 28.06 -24.03 -16.90
N LYS A 389 29.11 -23.22 -17.05
CA LYS A 389 30.48 -23.73 -17.32
C LYS A 389 30.98 -24.71 -16.27
N ALA A 390 30.63 -24.51 -14.99
CA ALA A 390 31.01 -25.41 -13.93
C ALA A 390 30.24 -26.75 -13.97
N LEU A 391 28.95 -26.73 -14.36
CA LEU A 391 28.14 -27.94 -14.53
C LEU A 391 28.66 -28.85 -15.65
N PHE A 392 29.14 -28.26 -16.75
CA PHE A 392 29.63 -28.99 -17.93
C PHE A 392 31.15 -29.26 -17.93
N SER A 393 31.87 -28.91 -16.86
CA SER A 393 33.30 -29.18 -16.75
C SER A 393 33.55 -30.61 -16.23
N ASN A 394 34.25 -31.44 -17.01
CA ASN A 394 34.68 -32.79 -16.61
C ASN A 394 35.79 -32.80 -15.55
N ASP A 395 36.35 -31.63 -15.22
CA ASP A 395 37.43 -31.50 -14.25
C ASP A 395 36.87 -31.44 -12.83
N LYS A 396 36.91 -32.57 -12.11
CA LYS A 396 36.43 -32.69 -10.72
C LYS A 396 37.19 -31.77 -9.74
N THR A 397 38.35 -31.24 -10.13
CA THR A 397 39.12 -30.24 -9.35
C THR A 397 38.65 -28.80 -9.60
N LYS A 398 37.89 -28.57 -10.68
CA LYS A 398 37.16 -27.33 -11.01
C LYS A 398 35.66 -27.42 -10.72
N LYS A 399 35.24 -28.36 -9.86
CA LYS A 399 33.93 -28.28 -9.21
C LYS A 399 33.78 -26.89 -8.58
N PRO A 400 32.58 -26.31 -8.52
CA PRO A 400 32.36 -24.97 -7.98
C PRO A 400 32.60 -24.96 -6.47
N SER A 401 33.85 -25.04 -6.03
CA SER A 401 34.28 -24.30 -4.84
C SER A 401 34.12 -22.84 -5.24
N GLY A 402 33.16 -22.15 -4.61
CA GLY A 402 32.74 -20.80 -4.96
C GLY A 402 33.93 -19.97 -5.40
N ARG A 403 34.00 -19.67 -6.72
CA ARG A 403 35.12 -18.90 -7.24
C ARG A 403 35.22 -17.65 -6.39
N GLY A 404 36.43 -17.33 -5.93
CA GLY A 404 36.81 -16.15 -5.18
C GLY A 404 36.51 -14.83 -5.89
N LEU A 405 35.24 -14.61 -6.20
CA LEU A 405 34.62 -13.35 -6.55
C LEU A 405 34.25 -12.57 -5.28
N ALA A 406 34.73 -12.92 -4.09
CA ALA A 406 34.69 -12.02 -2.94
C ALA A 406 35.66 -10.83 -3.13
N SER A 407 35.66 -10.21 -4.32
CA SER A 407 36.23 -8.90 -4.55
C SER A 407 35.27 -7.87 -3.97
N HIS A 408 35.81 -6.70 -3.64
CA HIS A 408 35.04 -5.52 -3.27
C HIS A 408 33.89 -5.22 -4.27
N GLN A 409 34.05 -5.55 -5.56
CA GLN A 409 33.02 -5.33 -6.58
C GLN A 409 31.75 -6.17 -6.37
N THR A 410 31.84 -7.35 -5.76
CA THR A 410 30.66 -8.20 -5.50
C THR A 410 29.71 -7.60 -4.48
N ILE A 411 30.21 -6.79 -3.56
CA ILE A 411 29.37 -6.03 -2.62
C ILE A 411 28.51 -5.03 -3.40
N LEU A 412 29.11 -4.28 -4.32
CA LEU A 412 28.40 -3.30 -5.15
C LEU A 412 27.31 -3.97 -6.00
N ILE A 413 27.63 -5.10 -6.64
CA ILE A 413 26.71 -5.85 -7.48
C ILE A 413 25.53 -6.38 -6.65
N PHE A 414 25.82 -7.02 -5.53
CA PHE A 414 24.78 -7.53 -4.63
C PHE A 414 23.87 -6.41 -4.13
N SER A 415 24.44 -5.25 -3.84
CA SER A 415 23.69 -4.07 -3.40
C SER A 415 22.71 -3.57 -4.47
N LEU A 416 23.17 -3.48 -5.73
CA LEU A 416 22.30 -3.11 -6.87
C LEU A 416 21.20 -4.15 -7.10
N LEU A 417 21.53 -5.44 -6.98
CA LEU A 417 20.56 -6.53 -7.11
C LEU A 417 19.49 -6.47 -6.02
N ILE A 418 19.84 -6.23 -4.75
CA ILE A 418 18.86 -6.03 -3.68
C ILE A 418 17.92 -4.89 -4.06
N PHE A 419 18.45 -3.73 -4.47
CA PHE A 419 17.65 -2.58 -4.83
C PHE A 419 16.66 -2.88 -5.98
N VAL A 420 17.15 -3.42 -7.10
CA VAL A 420 16.32 -3.73 -8.26
C VAL A 420 15.28 -4.80 -7.92
N ILE A 421 15.70 -5.95 -7.39
CA ILE A 421 14.80 -7.09 -7.15
C ILE A 421 13.67 -6.73 -6.19
N THR A 422 13.93 -5.88 -5.19
CA THR A 422 12.92 -5.49 -4.21
C THR A 422 12.01 -4.36 -4.68
N LEU A 423 12.48 -3.51 -5.61
CA LEU A 423 11.67 -2.46 -6.22
C LEU A 423 10.74 -3.01 -7.33
N LEU A 424 11.15 -4.06 -8.04
CA LEU A 424 10.38 -4.61 -9.17
C LEU A 424 8.89 -4.86 -8.86
N PRO A 425 8.50 -5.51 -7.74
CA PRO A 425 7.10 -5.75 -7.41
C PRO A 425 6.27 -4.49 -7.23
N THR A 426 6.90 -3.34 -6.95
CA THR A 426 6.24 -2.06 -6.69
C THR A 426 6.54 -0.99 -7.76
N SER A 427 7.21 -1.39 -8.84
CA SER A 427 7.71 -0.49 -9.89
C SER A 427 6.66 -0.06 -10.91
N ASN A 428 5.48 -0.69 -10.94
CA ASN A 428 4.47 -0.56 -12.00
C ASN A 428 4.94 -0.97 -13.42
N LEU A 429 6.17 -1.47 -13.62
CA LEU A 429 6.71 -1.82 -14.94
C LEU A 429 6.04 -3.05 -15.56
N PHE A 430 5.77 -4.07 -14.75
CA PHE A 430 5.23 -5.35 -15.22
C PHE A 430 3.73 -5.48 -14.99
N PHE A 431 3.23 -4.90 -13.90
CA PHE A 431 1.82 -4.90 -13.53
C PHE A 431 1.52 -3.66 -12.68
N PRO A 432 0.33 -3.05 -12.82
CA PRO A 432 -0.12 -1.98 -11.92
C PRO A 432 -0.27 -2.51 -10.48
N ILE A 433 0.07 -1.69 -9.49
CA ILE A 433 -0.06 -2.03 -8.06
C ILE A 433 -1.13 -1.22 -7.31
N GLY A 434 -1.96 -0.48 -8.05
CA GLY A 434 -2.96 0.43 -7.49
C GLY A 434 -2.37 1.65 -6.79
N ALA A 435 -1.07 1.93 -6.98
CA ALA A 435 -0.36 3.11 -6.44
C ALA A 435 0.65 3.66 -7.46
N PHE A 436 0.73 4.99 -7.62
CA PHE A 436 1.83 5.61 -8.38
C PHE A 436 3.17 5.41 -7.69
N MET A 437 3.26 5.87 -6.45
CA MET A 437 4.48 5.94 -5.66
C MET A 437 4.12 5.98 -4.19
N ASN A 438 4.95 5.35 -3.35
CA ASN A 438 4.91 5.52 -1.91
C ASN A 438 6.32 5.30 -1.35
N GLU A 439 6.73 6.12 -0.39
CA GLU A 439 8.07 6.09 0.20
C GLU A 439 8.41 4.74 0.82
N ARG A 440 7.43 4.05 1.42
CA ARG A 440 7.64 2.72 2.01
C ARG A 440 7.97 1.63 0.98
N PHE A 441 7.72 1.83 -0.30
CA PHE A 441 8.01 0.81 -1.33
C PHE A 441 9.51 0.57 -1.52
N VAL A 442 10.36 1.54 -1.18
CA VAL A 442 11.82 1.36 -1.18
C VAL A 442 12.38 0.87 0.15
N PHE A 443 11.52 0.55 1.15
CA PHE A 443 11.94 0.16 2.50
C PHE A 443 13.03 -0.93 2.50
N THR A 444 12.80 -2.04 1.79
CA THR A 444 13.80 -3.11 1.67
C THR A 444 14.95 -2.74 0.73
N GLY A 445 14.64 -2.09 -0.40
CA GLY A 445 15.65 -1.71 -1.40
C GLY A 445 16.70 -0.73 -0.88
N LEU A 446 16.34 0.07 0.12
CA LEU A 446 17.23 1.01 0.81
C LEU A 446 18.42 0.31 1.47
N LEU A 447 18.30 -0.97 1.86
CA LEU A 447 19.44 -1.77 2.35
C LEU A 447 20.56 -1.84 1.30
N GLY A 448 20.21 -2.07 0.04
CA GLY A 448 21.16 -2.07 -1.08
C GLY A 448 21.86 -0.71 -1.18
N PHE A 449 21.09 0.37 -1.20
CA PHE A 449 21.65 1.72 -1.29
C PHE A 449 22.58 2.08 -0.11
N CYS A 450 22.20 1.78 1.13
CA CYS A 450 23.04 2.00 2.31
C CYS A 450 24.35 1.21 2.23
N LEU A 451 24.29 -0.02 1.70
CA LEU A 451 25.47 -0.85 1.50
C LEU A 451 26.42 -0.27 0.44
N ILE A 452 25.89 0.37 -0.63
CA ILE A 452 26.68 1.09 -1.64
C ILE A 452 27.43 2.27 -1.01
N ILE A 453 26.76 3.09 -0.19
CA ILE A 453 27.40 4.23 0.48
C ILE A 453 28.51 3.75 1.40
N ALA A 454 28.19 2.79 2.27
CA ALA A 454 29.18 2.24 3.21
C ALA A 454 30.37 1.62 2.47
N TYR A 455 30.11 0.89 1.38
CA TYR A 455 31.14 0.34 0.50
C TYR A 455 32.02 1.44 -0.12
N ALA A 456 31.44 2.50 -0.68
CA ALA A 456 32.17 3.56 -1.35
C ALA A 456 33.09 4.31 -0.37
N VAL A 457 32.57 4.71 0.79
CA VAL A 457 33.35 5.42 1.81
C VAL A 457 34.46 4.54 2.37
N ILE A 458 34.18 3.26 2.65
CA ILE A 458 35.18 2.43 3.32
C ILE A 458 36.24 1.87 2.35
N TYR A 459 35.85 1.49 1.11
CA TYR A 459 36.77 0.82 0.17
C TYR A 459 37.22 1.66 -1.02
N LYS A 460 36.48 2.69 -1.44
CA LYS A 460 36.87 3.54 -2.56
C LYS A 460 37.56 4.82 -2.13
N LEU A 461 37.14 5.43 -1.03
CA LEU A 461 37.76 6.64 -0.50
C LEU A 461 39.28 6.50 -0.24
N PRO A 462 39.80 5.38 0.30
CA PRO A 462 41.25 5.22 0.50
C PRO A 462 42.06 5.25 -0.81
N GLY A 463 41.44 4.92 -1.94
CA GLY A 463 42.07 5.03 -3.27
C GLY A 463 42.16 6.49 -3.77
N ILE A 464 41.29 7.37 -3.28
CA ILE A 464 41.26 8.80 -3.59
C ILE A 464 42.15 9.56 -2.61
N ILE A 465 41.98 9.32 -1.30
CA ILE A 465 42.74 9.94 -0.21
C ILE A 465 43.76 8.94 0.33
N LYS A 466 44.99 9.00 -0.20
CA LYS A 466 46.05 8.02 0.10
C LYS A 466 46.53 8.04 1.56
N LYS A 467 46.47 9.19 2.25
CA LYS A 467 46.91 9.32 3.65
C LYS A 467 45.94 8.58 4.61
N PRO A 468 46.40 7.56 5.37
CA PRO A 468 45.53 6.75 6.22
C PRO A 468 44.72 7.51 7.26
N GLU A 469 45.37 8.42 7.97
CA GLU A 469 44.72 9.23 9.00
C GLU A 469 43.68 10.18 8.41
N THR A 470 44.00 10.77 7.25
CA THR A 470 43.08 11.69 6.57
C THR A 470 41.84 10.97 6.06
N HIS A 471 41.97 9.84 5.35
CA HIS A 471 40.77 9.13 4.88
C HIS A 471 39.97 8.55 6.04
N PHE A 472 40.61 8.13 7.13
CA PHE A 472 39.91 7.67 8.33
C PHE A 472 39.05 8.79 8.93
N SER A 473 39.62 9.98 9.15
CA SER A 473 38.89 11.13 9.69
C SER A 473 37.76 11.58 8.75
N VAL A 474 38.03 11.63 7.44
CA VAL A 474 37.00 11.98 6.44
C VAL A 474 35.86 10.97 6.43
N SER A 475 36.13 9.67 6.50
CA SER A 475 35.08 8.64 6.59
C SER A 475 34.19 8.83 7.82
N ILE A 476 34.78 9.12 8.98
CA ILE A 476 34.02 9.40 10.21
C ILE A 476 33.14 10.64 10.04
N VAL A 477 33.68 11.72 9.47
CA VAL A 477 32.91 12.96 9.22
C VAL A 477 31.76 12.70 8.26
N ILE A 478 31.99 11.99 7.15
CA ILE A 478 30.93 11.65 6.18
C ILE A 478 29.82 10.85 6.86
N PHE A 479 30.16 9.80 7.61
CA PHE A 479 29.14 8.98 8.27
C PHE A 479 28.42 9.73 9.38
N ALA A 480 29.14 10.52 10.19
CA ALA A 480 28.51 11.33 11.24
C ALA A 480 27.54 12.36 10.64
N LEU A 481 27.90 13.00 9.52
CA LEU A 481 27.04 13.95 8.83
C LEU A 481 25.82 13.26 8.22
N LEU A 482 25.99 12.15 7.50
CA LEU A 482 24.87 11.42 6.90
C LEU A 482 23.91 10.89 7.97
N ILE A 483 24.43 10.20 8.98
CA ILE A 483 23.62 9.65 10.08
C ILE A 483 22.94 10.80 10.84
N GLY A 484 23.65 11.89 11.14
CA GLY A 484 23.09 13.04 11.86
C GLY A 484 21.97 13.75 11.09
N VAL A 485 22.19 14.07 9.81
CA VAL A 485 21.19 14.74 8.96
C VAL A 485 19.98 13.85 8.74
N TRP A 486 20.17 12.57 8.43
CA TRP A 486 19.06 11.64 8.26
C TRP A 486 18.30 11.41 9.56
N SER A 487 18.98 11.26 10.69
CA SER A 487 18.34 11.15 12.01
C SER A 487 17.50 12.37 12.34
N TYR A 488 18.03 13.57 12.11
CA TYR A 488 17.29 14.82 12.27
C TYR A 488 16.04 14.80 11.38
N LYS A 489 16.19 14.44 10.10
CA LYS A 489 15.05 14.41 9.18
C LYS A 489 14.01 13.35 9.55
N THR A 490 14.42 12.21 10.10
CA THR A 490 13.54 11.16 10.62
C THR A 490 12.72 11.67 11.80
N ILE A 491 13.38 12.26 12.81
CA ILE A 491 12.70 12.82 13.99
C ILE A 491 11.75 13.96 13.58
N ASP A 492 12.17 14.80 12.64
CA ASP A 492 11.34 15.86 12.07
C ASP A 492 10.11 15.30 11.33
N ARG A 493 10.32 14.32 10.45
CA ARG A 493 9.25 13.69 9.67
C ARG A 493 8.26 12.94 10.56
N ASN A 494 8.73 12.32 11.65
CA ASN A 494 7.86 11.65 12.61
C ASN A 494 6.76 12.58 13.12
N LYS A 495 7.03 13.88 13.30
CA LYS A 495 6.03 14.85 13.81
C LYS A 495 4.80 14.97 12.92
N ALA A 496 4.95 14.77 11.60
CA ALA A 496 3.81 14.77 10.68
C ALA A 496 2.86 13.60 10.98
N TRP A 497 3.40 12.46 11.41
CA TRP A 497 2.64 11.25 11.78
C TRP A 497 2.06 11.29 13.19
N LYS A 498 1.80 12.49 13.74
CA LYS A 498 1.21 12.64 15.08
C LYS A 498 -0.25 12.19 15.13
N ASP A 499 -1.02 12.58 14.11
CA ASP A 499 -2.42 12.25 13.89
C ASP A 499 -2.78 12.57 12.43
N ASN A 500 -3.96 12.16 11.97
CA ASN A 500 -4.42 12.41 10.60
C ASN A 500 -4.41 13.90 10.22
N LEU A 501 -4.92 14.76 11.11
CA LEU A 501 -5.05 16.19 10.81
C LEU A 501 -3.66 16.79 10.57
N THR A 502 -2.70 16.50 11.46
CA THR A 502 -1.31 16.95 11.36
C THR A 502 -0.64 16.40 10.11
N LEU A 503 -0.84 15.11 9.80
CA LEU A 503 -0.25 14.46 8.63
C LEU A 503 -0.75 15.12 7.34
N PHE A 504 -2.07 15.22 7.19
CA PHE A 504 -2.68 15.74 5.97
C PHE A 504 -2.43 17.24 5.82
N SER A 505 -2.48 18.02 6.90
CA SER A 505 -2.21 19.46 6.84
C SER A 505 -0.75 19.77 6.52
N THR A 506 0.21 18.97 7.01
CA THR A 506 1.62 19.15 6.70
C THR A 506 1.92 18.74 5.26
N ASP A 507 1.37 17.62 4.83
CA ASP A 507 1.75 17.02 3.55
C ASP A 507 1.05 17.68 2.36
N ILE A 508 -0.13 18.28 2.56
CA ILE A 508 -0.81 19.02 1.48
C ILE A 508 0.00 20.23 1.00
N GLU A 509 0.89 20.78 1.82
CA GLU A 509 1.85 21.82 1.40
C GLU A 509 2.85 21.28 0.36
N THR A 510 3.17 19.99 0.43
CA THR A 510 4.05 19.30 -0.51
C THR A 510 3.28 18.72 -1.70
N CYS A 511 2.06 18.22 -1.49
CA CYS A 511 1.23 17.62 -2.53
C CYS A 511 -0.11 18.36 -2.76
N PRO A 512 -0.11 19.68 -3.03
CA PRO A 512 -1.35 20.46 -3.17
C PRO A 512 -2.20 20.03 -4.37
N ASN A 513 -1.60 19.34 -5.34
CA ASN A 513 -2.25 18.77 -6.51
C ASN A 513 -2.68 17.30 -6.33
N SER A 514 -2.67 16.75 -5.11
CA SER A 514 -3.28 15.45 -4.85
C SER A 514 -4.79 15.60 -4.60
N ALA A 515 -5.62 15.06 -5.48
CA ALA A 515 -7.07 15.04 -5.28
C ALA A 515 -7.44 14.30 -3.98
N LYS A 516 -6.77 13.18 -3.71
CA LYS A 516 -6.96 12.37 -2.51
C LYS A 516 -6.48 13.09 -1.25
N GLY A 517 -5.34 13.77 -1.33
CA GLY A 517 -4.78 14.55 -0.23
C GLY A 517 -5.73 15.66 0.22
N ASN A 518 -6.22 16.44 -0.74
CA ASN A 518 -7.22 17.48 -0.50
C ASN A 518 -8.52 16.90 0.09
N SER A 519 -9.04 15.82 -0.49
CA SER A 519 -10.24 15.13 0.03
C SER A 519 -10.05 14.62 1.47
N SER A 520 -8.87 14.04 1.76
CA SER A 520 -8.54 13.51 3.08
C SER A 520 -8.47 14.62 4.13
N LEU A 521 -7.81 15.75 3.83
CA LEU A 521 -7.73 16.88 4.74
C LEU A 521 -9.10 17.53 4.99
N GLY A 522 -9.90 17.72 3.93
CA GLY A 522 -11.29 18.17 4.07
C GLY A 522 -12.11 17.21 4.94
N GLY A 523 -11.93 15.90 4.75
CA GLY A 523 -12.56 14.86 5.56
C GLY A 523 -12.22 14.95 7.04
N GLU A 524 -10.95 15.20 7.38
CA GLU A 524 -10.54 15.35 8.79
C GLU A 524 -11.10 16.61 9.44
N TYR A 525 -11.23 17.72 8.71
CA TYR A 525 -11.95 18.89 9.24
C TYR A 525 -13.42 18.57 9.53
N LEU A 526 -14.09 17.78 8.69
CA LEU A 526 -15.45 17.31 8.99
C LEU A 526 -15.49 16.34 10.18
N ASP A 527 -14.51 15.44 10.31
CA ASP A 527 -14.39 14.56 11.49
C ASP A 527 -14.21 15.42 12.76
N MET A 528 -13.45 16.52 12.71
CA MET A 528 -13.32 17.49 13.80
C MET A 528 -14.64 18.21 14.10
N ALA A 529 -15.40 18.61 13.08
CA ALA A 529 -16.72 19.25 13.22
C ALA A 529 -17.76 18.33 13.91
N GLY A 530 -17.59 17.02 13.77
CA GLY A 530 -18.45 15.98 14.35
C GLY A 530 -18.06 15.53 15.76
N LYS A 531 -16.93 15.98 16.33
CA LYS A 531 -16.49 15.56 17.67
C LYS A 531 -17.44 16.05 18.76
N GLU A 532 -17.60 15.23 19.80
CA GLU A 532 -18.34 15.60 21.00
C GLU A 532 -17.68 16.79 21.70
N GLY A 533 -18.49 17.72 22.22
CA GLY A 533 -18.03 18.95 22.86
C GLY A 533 -17.69 20.11 21.92
N VAL A 534 -17.76 19.92 20.59
CA VAL A 534 -17.59 21.01 19.62
C VAL A 534 -18.88 21.82 19.51
N ASP A 535 -18.80 23.11 19.77
CA ASP A 535 -19.96 24.01 19.71
C ASP A 535 -20.36 24.36 18.26
N SER A 536 -21.51 25.03 18.10
CA SER A 536 -22.05 25.36 16.77
C SER A 536 -21.20 26.34 15.95
N LEU A 537 -20.38 27.19 16.59
CA LEU A 537 -19.51 28.15 15.92
C LEU A 537 -18.24 27.47 15.44
N GLN A 538 -17.61 26.67 16.31
CA GLN A 538 -16.45 25.84 15.96
C GLN A 538 -16.80 24.82 14.86
N ARG A 539 -17.98 24.18 14.96
CA ARG A 539 -18.48 23.28 13.91
C ARG A 539 -18.54 24.00 12.56
N ARG A 540 -19.10 25.21 12.51
CA ARG A 540 -19.16 26.01 11.27
C ARG A 540 -17.77 26.38 10.76
N GLU A 541 -16.85 26.76 11.64
CA GLU A 541 -15.47 27.08 11.27
C GLU A 541 -14.77 25.87 10.62
N TYR A 542 -14.92 24.68 11.21
CA TYR A 542 -14.33 23.46 10.64
C TYR A 542 -14.93 23.11 9.27
N ILE A 543 -16.25 23.19 9.10
CA ILE A 543 -16.88 22.94 7.80
C ILE A 543 -16.42 23.97 6.76
N GLN A 544 -16.29 25.24 7.15
CA GLN A 544 -15.75 26.29 6.27
C GLN A 544 -14.29 26.05 5.89
N LYS A 545 -13.46 25.52 6.79
CA LYS A 545 -12.08 25.08 6.48
C LYS A 545 -12.04 23.88 5.54
N ALA A 546 -13.02 22.97 5.61
CA ALA A 546 -13.06 21.76 4.79
C ALA A 546 -13.38 22.05 3.31
N LEU A 547 -14.31 22.97 3.04
CA LEU A 547 -14.85 23.24 1.70
C LEU A 547 -13.78 23.56 0.64
N PRO A 548 -12.80 24.47 0.86
CA PRO A 548 -11.75 24.76 -0.11
C PRO A 548 -10.98 23.52 -0.57
N TYR A 549 -10.72 22.57 0.34
CA TYR A 549 -10.01 21.35 -0.02
C TYR A 549 -10.89 20.40 -0.83
N PHE A 550 -12.17 20.24 -0.51
CA PHE A 550 -13.05 19.45 -1.38
C PHE A 550 -13.20 20.08 -2.76
N TYR A 551 -13.29 21.41 -2.84
CA TYR A 551 -13.28 22.10 -4.14
C TYR A 551 -12.01 21.86 -4.91
N LYS A 552 -10.85 21.93 -4.26
CA LYS A 552 -9.58 21.63 -4.91
C LYS A 552 -9.51 20.18 -5.39
N ALA A 553 -10.04 19.23 -4.61
CA ALA A 553 -10.12 17.83 -5.01
C ALA A 553 -10.97 17.63 -6.27
N VAL A 554 -12.12 18.30 -6.37
CA VAL A 554 -13.01 18.28 -7.54
C VAL A 554 -12.42 19.06 -8.73
N GLU A 555 -11.69 20.15 -8.48
CA GLU A 555 -10.96 20.88 -9.53
C GLU A 555 -9.91 19.98 -10.20
N ILE A 556 -9.19 19.20 -9.39
CA ILE A 556 -8.18 18.24 -9.86
C ILE A 556 -8.82 17.02 -10.53
N HIS A 557 -9.90 16.49 -9.94
CA HIS A 557 -10.61 15.31 -10.42
C HIS A 557 -12.14 15.54 -10.38
N PRO A 558 -12.74 16.07 -11.47
CA PRO A 558 -14.14 16.48 -11.49
C PRO A 558 -15.17 15.38 -11.25
N THR A 559 -14.81 14.12 -11.49
CA THR A 559 -15.66 12.95 -11.28
C THR A 559 -15.38 12.25 -9.95
N TYR A 560 -14.61 12.86 -9.04
CA TYR A 560 -14.33 12.28 -7.73
C TYR A 560 -15.58 12.34 -6.84
N ILE A 561 -16.26 11.20 -6.70
CA ILE A 561 -17.58 11.10 -6.06
C ILE A 561 -17.57 11.55 -4.59
N GLU A 562 -16.59 11.10 -3.81
CA GLU A 562 -16.60 11.31 -2.36
C GLU A 562 -16.55 12.81 -1.97
N PRO A 563 -15.66 13.66 -2.53
CA PRO A 563 -15.73 15.11 -2.33
C PRO A 563 -17.05 15.74 -2.76
N LEU A 564 -17.67 15.31 -3.87
CA LEU A 564 -18.95 15.87 -4.32
C LEU A 564 -20.05 15.65 -3.28
N ILE A 565 -20.16 14.43 -2.74
CA ILE A 565 -21.08 14.11 -1.65
C ILE A 565 -20.80 15.00 -0.42
N ARG A 566 -19.52 15.16 -0.06
CA ARG A 566 -19.11 15.95 1.11
C ARG A 566 -19.37 17.45 0.96
N ILE A 567 -19.23 18.03 -0.24
CA ILE A 567 -19.58 19.44 -0.50
C ILE A 567 -21.08 19.65 -0.30
N GLY A 568 -21.92 18.80 -0.91
CA GLY A 568 -23.37 18.89 -0.75
C GLY A 568 -23.82 18.80 0.70
N LYS A 569 -23.28 17.83 1.46
CA LYS A 569 -23.54 17.68 2.90
C LYS A 569 -23.02 18.86 3.72
N SER A 570 -21.84 19.38 3.42
CA SER A 570 -21.26 20.54 4.12
C SER A 570 -22.16 21.78 4.02
N TYR A 571 -22.72 22.07 2.85
CA TYR A 571 -23.67 23.18 2.69
C TYR A 571 -24.99 22.96 3.43
N TYR A 572 -25.46 21.72 3.45
CA TYR A 572 -26.63 21.36 4.24
C TYR A 572 -26.37 21.57 5.74
N ASP A 573 -25.21 21.17 6.24
CA ASP A 573 -24.85 21.31 7.65
C ASP A 573 -24.63 22.78 8.07
N LEU A 574 -24.13 23.64 7.17
CA LEU A 574 -23.93 25.07 7.44
C LEU A 574 -25.26 25.84 7.51
N ASP A 575 -26.09 25.71 6.47
CA ASP A 575 -27.21 26.62 6.21
C ASP A 575 -28.52 25.90 5.85
N GLN A 576 -28.61 24.58 6.04
CA GLN A 576 -29.73 23.75 5.58
C GLN A 576 -29.98 23.91 4.07
N ASN A 577 -28.92 24.16 3.30
CA ASN A 577 -29.01 24.43 1.87
C ASN A 577 -29.27 23.14 1.07
N LEU A 578 -30.55 22.82 0.92
CA LEU A 578 -31.03 21.67 0.15
C LEU A 578 -30.71 21.80 -1.34
N ASP A 579 -30.66 23.01 -1.90
CA ASP A 579 -30.33 23.19 -3.31
C ASP A 579 -28.93 22.64 -3.63
N SER A 580 -27.94 22.99 -2.81
CA SER A 580 -26.58 22.46 -2.96
C SER A 580 -26.54 20.95 -2.69
N LEU A 581 -27.17 20.47 -1.61
CA LEU A 581 -27.20 19.04 -1.27
C LEU A 581 -27.66 18.17 -2.45
N PHE A 582 -28.84 18.46 -2.99
CA PHE A 582 -29.41 17.67 -4.06
C PHE A 582 -28.75 17.93 -5.42
N HIS A 583 -28.22 19.13 -5.66
CA HIS A 583 -27.40 19.38 -6.85
C HIS A 583 -26.21 18.43 -6.91
N TYR A 584 -25.43 18.31 -5.83
CA TYR A 584 -24.28 17.41 -5.79
C TYR A 584 -24.68 15.93 -5.83
N PHE A 585 -25.81 15.54 -5.22
CA PHE A 585 -26.33 14.18 -5.36
C PHE A 585 -26.72 13.85 -6.80
N ILE A 586 -27.33 14.79 -7.52
CA ILE A 586 -27.64 14.63 -8.95
C ILE A 586 -26.34 14.50 -9.77
N LEU A 587 -25.31 15.30 -9.49
CA LEU A 587 -24.01 15.15 -10.16
C LEU A 587 -23.41 13.76 -9.92
N VAL A 588 -23.47 13.25 -8.70
CA VAL A 588 -22.98 11.90 -8.38
C VAL A 588 -23.79 10.84 -9.10
N LEU A 589 -25.13 10.95 -9.15
CA LEU A 589 -25.96 10.02 -9.92
C LEU A 589 -25.71 10.09 -11.43
N ALA A 590 -25.21 11.22 -11.94
CA ALA A 590 -24.79 11.33 -13.34
C ALA A 590 -23.49 10.56 -13.62
N ILE A 591 -22.59 10.47 -12.63
CA ILE A 591 -21.32 9.74 -12.71
C ILE A 591 -21.54 8.25 -12.44
N ASP A 592 -22.24 7.93 -11.34
CA ASP A 592 -22.58 6.57 -10.93
C ASP A 592 -24.06 6.47 -10.51
N PRO A 593 -24.95 6.12 -11.45
CA PRO A 593 -26.40 5.98 -11.21
C PRO A 593 -26.77 4.96 -10.11
N ALA A 594 -25.86 4.02 -9.81
CA ALA A 594 -26.06 2.97 -8.81
C ALA A 594 -25.39 3.29 -7.46
N ASN A 595 -24.89 4.52 -7.26
CA ASN A 595 -24.15 4.89 -6.06
C ASN A 595 -24.97 4.69 -4.78
N GLN A 596 -24.57 3.72 -3.96
CA GLN A 596 -25.33 3.30 -2.78
C GLN A 596 -25.41 4.40 -1.72
N ASP A 597 -24.36 5.21 -1.57
CA ASP A 597 -24.33 6.27 -0.57
C ASP A 597 -25.36 7.35 -0.88
N VAL A 598 -25.44 7.81 -2.14
CA VAL A 598 -26.45 8.80 -2.53
C VAL A 598 -27.85 8.22 -2.45
N HIS A 599 -28.08 6.99 -2.92
CA HIS A 599 -29.40 6.33 -2.76
C HIS A 599 -29.81 6.21 -1.29
N GLY A 600 -28.89 5.82 -0.41
CA GLY A 600 -29.13 5.74 1.03
C GLY A 600 -29.38 7.10 1.67
N ASN A 601 -28.66 8.15 1.28
CA ASN A 601 -28.88 9.52 1.78
C ASN A 601 -30.23 10.08 1.29
N LEU A 602 -30.60 9.85 0.04
CA LEU A 602 -31.91 10.22 -0.51
C LEU A 602 -33.04 9.50 0.23
N GLN A 603 -32.92 8.19 0.40
CA GLN A 603 -33.88 7.39 1.16
C GLN A 603 -33.99 7.88 2.61
N GLY A 604 -32.87 8.13 3.28
CA GLY A 604 -32.83 8.64 4.65
C GLY A 604 -33.54 9.99 4.79
N TYR A 605 -33.33 10.92 3.85
CA TYR A 605 -34.00 12.23 3.87
C TYR A 605 -35.52 12.09 3.64
N PHE A 606 -35.95 11.26 2.68
CA PHE A 606 -37.37 11.13 2.33
C PHE A 606 -38.15 10.13 3.21
N ALA A 607 -37.49 9.26 3.98
CA ALA A 607 -38.14 8.23 4.79
C ALA A 607 -39.14 8.79 5.82
N GLY A 608 -38.89 10.02 6.31
CA GLY A 608 -39.79 10.72 7.23
C GLY A 608 -41.05 11.30 6.60
N PHE A 609 -41.19 11.24 5.27
CA PHE A 609 -42.26 11.87 4.51
C PHE A 609 -43.04 10.83 3.68
N GLN A 610 -43.49 9.75 4.33
CA GLN A 610 -44.18 8.66 3.62
C GLN A 610 -45.45 9.16 2.93
N ASP A 611 -45.45 9.09 1.60
CA ASP A 611 -46.55 9.53 0.75
C ASP A 611 -46.70 8.61 -0.47
N PRO A 612 -47.91 8.13 -0.79
CA PRO A 612 -48.15 7.34 -2.02
C PRO A 612 -47.82 8.11 -3.30
N ASP A 613 -47.90 9.44 -3.28
CA ASP A 613 -47.63 10.29 -4.43
C ASP A 613 -46.14 10.61 -4.60
N MET A 614 -45.28 10.27 -3.62
CA MET A 614 -43.83 10.42 -3.77
C MET A 614 -43.26 9.41 -4.77
N LYS A 615 -42.37 9.87 -5.63
CA LYS A 615 -41.74 9.05 -6.65
C LYS A 615 -40.60 8.24 -6.06
N LYS A 616 -40.55 6.96 -6.40
CA LYS A 616 -39.38 6.14 -6.14
C LYS A 616 -38.25 6.60 -7.06
N ILE A 617 -37.18 7.13 -6.46
CA ILE A 617 -36.01 7.58 -7.20
C ILE A 617 -35.32 6.32 -7.74
N THR A 618 -35.64 5.97 -8.97
CA THR A 618 -35.12 4.79 -9.66
C THR A 618 -34.39 5.31 -10.88
N VAL A 619 -33.06 5.22 -10.87
CA VAL A 619 -32.24 5.77 -11.96
C VAL A 619 -31.78 4.61 -12.84
N PRO A 620 -32.45 4.31 -13.96
CA PRO A 620 -31.76 3.60 -15.03
C PRO A 620 -30.61 4.49 -15.51
N VAL A 621 -29.48 3.88 -15.87
CA VAL A 621 -28.23 4.58 -16.27
C VAL A 621 -28.45 5.63 -17.36
N THR A 622 -29.55 5.55 -18.10
CA THR A 622 -29.87 6.38 -19.28
C THR A 622 -30.72 7.63 -19.02
N ASP A 623 -31.24 7.89 -17.81
CA ASP A 623 -32.16 9.03 -17.60
C ASP A 623 -31.92 9.83 -16.31
N ILE A 624 -30.78 10.54 -16.26
CA ILE A 624 -30.43 11.44 -15.16
C ILE A 624 -31.39 12.63 -15.03
N LYS A 625 -31.99 13.10 -16.15
CA LYS A 625 -32.95 14.19 -16.13
C LYS A 625 -34.21 13.79 -15.38
N LYS A 626 -34.70 12.58 -15.59
CA LYS A 626 -35.80 12.02 -14.81
C LYS A 626 -35.46 11.90 -13.33
N ALA A 627 -34.26 11.41 -12.99
CA ALA A 627 -33.84 11.34 -11.58
C ALA A 627 -33.83 12.72 -10.89
N ALA A 628 -33.28 13.73 -11.57
CA ALA A 628 -33.32 15.11 -11.10
C ALA A 628 -34.77 15.62 -10.95
N ALA A 629 -35.62 15.39 -11.95
CA ALA A 629 -37.03 15.77 -11.92
C ALA A 629 -37.76 15.13 -10.73
N ASP A 630 -37.51 13.85 -10.47
CA ASP A 630 -38.16 13.08 -9.40
C ASP A 630 -37.67 13.51 -8.01
N ILE A 631 -36.38 13.81 -7.84
CA ILE A 631 -35.84 14.37 -6.60
C ILE A 631 -36.49 15.73 -6.29
N TYR A 632 -36.53 16.64 -7.27
CA TYR A 632 -37.15 17.95 -7.08
C TYR A 632 -38.67 17.88 -6.90
N TYR A 633 -39.33 16.91 -7.54
CA TYR A 633 -40.75 16.64 -7.30
C TYR A 633 -40.99 16.20 -5.86
N ASN A 634 -40.21 15.25 -5.34
CA ASN A 634 -40.33 14.80 -3.95
C ASN A 634 -40.06 15.93 -2.95
N LEU A 635 -39.14 16.85 -3.26
CA LEU A 635 -38.95 18.07 -2.46
C LEU A 635 -40.18 18.98 -2.51
N GLY A 636 -40.77 19.19 -3.68
CA GLY A 636 -42.02 19.94 -3.83
C GLY A 636 -43.14 19.37 -2.97
N VAL A 637 -43.34 18.05 -3.00
CA VAL A 637 -44.33 17.34 -2.15
C VAL A 637 -43.99 17.49 -0.67
N THR A 638 -42.72 17.31 -0.30
CA THR A 638 -42.22 17.47 1.07
C THR A 638 -42.58 18.83 1.65
N PHE A 639 -42.24 19.90 0.92
CA PHE A 639 -42.49 21.26 1.39
C PHE A 639 -43.98 21.62 1.36
N GLY A 640 -44.71 21.22 0.33
CA GLY A 640 -46.12 21.57 0.17
C GLY A 640 -47.02 20.88 1.19
N LYS A 641 -46.85 19.56 1.36
CA LYS A 641 -47.75 18.74 2.17
C LYS A 641 -47.30 18.62 3.63
N PHE A 642 -46.01 18.41 3.87
CA PHE A 642 -45.50 18.08 5.21
C PHE A 642 -44.93 19.29 5.95
N LYS A 643 -44.23 20.19 5.26
CA LYS A 643 -43.71 21.43 5.87
C LYS A 643 -44.68 22.61 5.79
N GLN A 644 -45.74 22.50 4.97
CA GLN A 644 -46.73 23.55 4.74
C GLN A 644 -46.11 24.89 4.29
N ASP A 645 -45.04 24.80 3.49
CA ASP A 645 -44.35 25.95 2.91
C ASP A 645 -44.61 25.99 1.39
N PRO A 646 -45.69 26.65 0.95
CA PRO A 646 -46.08 26.66 -0.45
C PRO A 646 -45.09 27.42 -1.33
N LYS A 647 -44.37 28.42 -0.79
CA LYS A 647 -43.38 29.19 -1.56
C LYS A 647 -42.21 28.30 -1.96
N THR A 648 -41.65 27.55 -1.01
CA THR A 648 -40.54 26.63 -1.29
C THR A 648 -40.99 25.43 -2.12
N ALA A 649 -42.21 24.95 -1.92
CA ALA A 649 -42.80 23.91 -2.76
C ALA A 649 -42.94 24.33 -4.23
N ILE A 650 -43.44 25.55 -4.50
CA ILE A 650 -43.51 26.12 -5.86
C ILE A 650 -42.12 26.16 -6.51
N LYS A 651 -41.10 26.62 -5.76
CA LYS A 651 -39.72 26.65 -6.24
C LYS A 651 -39.24 25.27 -6.69
N TYR A 652 -39.45 24.24 -5.87
CA TYR A 652 -38.98 22.88 -6.21
C TYR A 652 -39.79 22.20 -7.30
N PHE A 653 -41.09 22.39 -7.35
CA PHE A 653 -41.89 21.91 -8.48
C PHE A 653 -41.51 22.60 -9.80
N LYS A 654 -41.20 23.90 -9.80
CA LYS A 654 -40.65 24.58 -10.98
C LYS A 654 -39.32 23.96 -11.42
N LYS A 655 -38.38 23.73 -10.49
CA LYS A 655 -37.13 23.02 -10.79
C LYS A 655 -37.39 21.63 -11.37
N SER A 656 -38.35 20.87 -10.84
CA SER A 656 -38.73 19.57 -11.40
C SER A 656 -39.18 19.69 -12.87
N LEU A 657 -39.97 20.71 -13.21
CA LEU A 657 -40.43 20.97 -14.57
C LEU A 657 -39.33 21.45 -15.53
N GLU A 658 -38.23 22.02 -15.02
CA GLU A 658 -37.06 22.34 -15.85
C GLU A 658 -36.40 21.06 -16.41
N TYR A 659 -36.44 19.95 -15.67
CA TYR A 659 -35.92 18.66 -16.10
C TYR A 659 -36.95 17.79 -16.83
N ASN A 660 -38.23 17.87 -16.43
CA ASN A 660 -39.34 17.19 -17.10
C ASN A 660 -40.59 18.08 -17.20
N ASN A 661 -40.69 18.83 -18.29
CA ASN A 661 -41.76 19.79 -18.52
C ASN A 661 -43.12 19.17 -18.90
N LYS A 662 -43.23 17.84 -18.99
CA LYS A 662 -44.49 17.12 -19.26
C LYS A 662 -44.89 16.20 -18.11
N ASP A 663 -44.28 16.37 -16.93
CA ASP A 663 -44.65 15.57 -15.76
C ASP A 663 -46.04 15.96 -15.25
N PHE A 664 -47.01 15.06 -15.45
CA PHE A 664 -48.39 15.26 -15.05
C PHE A 664 -48.54 15.51 -13.53
N GLN A 665 -47.86 14.70 -12.71
CA GLN A 665 -47.95 14.81 -11.25
C GLN A 665 -47.40 16.15 -10.77
N THR A 666 -46.23 16.57 -11.27
CA THR A 666 -45.66 17.88 -10.94
C THR A 666 -46.62 19.02 -11.29
N HIS A 667 -47.28 19.01 -12.47
CA HIS A 667 -48.26 20.04 -12.80
C HIS A 667 -49.48 20.01 -11.87
N LYS A 668 -50.03 18.83 -11.59
CA LYS A 668 -51.18 18.68 -10.67
C LYS A 668 -50.86 19.27 -9.29
N PHE A 669 -49.73 18.87 -8.69
CA PHE A 669 -49.36 19.33 -7.35
C PHE A 669 -48.91 20.79 -7.32
N LEU A 670 -48.21 21.28 -8.35
CA LEU A 670 -47.88 22.70 -8.46
C LEU A 670 -49.13 23.57 -8.51
N GLY A 671 -50.18 23.14 -9.23
CA GLY A 671 -51.47 23.80 -9.24
C GLY A 671 -52.10 23.88 -7.85
N VAL A 672 -52.18 22.75 -7.14
CA VAL A 672 -52.69 22.70 -5.75
C VAL A 672 -51.92 23.67 -4.85
N VAL A 673 -50.59 23.68 -4.92
CA VAL A 673 -49.76 24.54 -4.09
C VAL A 673 -49.92 26.02 -4.43
N TYR A 674 -50.10 26.39 -5.71
CA TYR A 674 -50.45 27.76 -6.07
C TYR A 674 -51.80 28.19 -5.47
N GLY A 675 -52.80 27.29 -5.48
CA GLY A 675 -54.08 27.52 -4.82
C GLY A 675 -53.91 27.75 -3.32
N MET A 676 -53.09 26.94 -2.64
CA MET A 676 -52.75 27.12 -1.23
C MET A 676 -51.98 28.42 -0.95
N ALA A 677 -51.17 28.89 -1.89
CA ALA A 677 -50.44 30.16 -1.80
C ALA A 677 -51.33 31.40 -2.04
N GLY A 678 -52.60 31.21 -2.44
CA GLY A 678 -53.50 32.30 -2.85
C GLY A 678 -53.24 32.81 -4.27
N GLU A 679 -52.32 32.21 -5.03
CA GLU A 679 -52.02 32.56 -6.41
C GLU A 679 -53.00 31.84 -7.37
N VAL A 680 -54.29 32.15 -7.23
CA VAL A 680 -55.39 31.41 -7.86
C VAL A 680 -55.29 31.38 -9.39
N GLN A 681 -54.88 32.47 -10.04
CA GLN A 681 -54.71 32.50 -11.49
C GLN A 681 -53.60 31.54 -11.96
N ASN A 682 -52.46 31.53 -11.25
CA ASN A 682 -51.35 30.61 -11.54
C ASN A 682 -51.77 29.14 -11.30
N SER A 683 -52.61 28.88 -10.30
CA SER A 683 -53.21 27.55 -10.09
C SER A 683 -53.99 27.11 -11.33
N ILE A 684 -54.90 27.95 -11.83
CA ILE A 684 -55.74 27.66 -13.01
C ILE A 684 -54.85 27.39 -14.24
N ASP A 685 -53.86 28.24 -14.48
CA ASP A 685 -53.00 28.12 -15.66
C ASP A 685 -52.14 26.85 -15.65
N ILE A 686 -51.65 26.45 -14.48
CA ILE A 686 -50.89 25.20 -14.33
C ILE A 686 -51.80 23.97 -14.38
N LEU A 687 -52.97 24.00 -13.77
CA LEU A 687 -53.92 22.89 -13.82
C LEU A 687 -54.44 22.68 -15.25
N LYS A 688 -54.54 23.71 -16.08
CA LYS A 688 -54.88 23.56 -17.51
C LYS A 688 -53.84 22.72 -18.24
N LYS A 689 -52.54 22.99 -17.98
CA LYS A 689 -51.45 22.15 -18.50
C LYS A 689 -51.53 20.71 -17.99
N ALA A 690 -51.92 20.50 -16.72
CA ALA A 690 -52.15 19.15 -16.21
C ALA A 690 -53.28 18.42 -16.96
N ILE A 691 -54.38 19.10 -17.27
CA ILE A 691 -55.50 18.56 -18.07
C ILE A 691 -55.05 18.26 -19.50
N GLU A 692 -54.24 19.13 -20.12
CA GLU A 692 -53.68 18.89 -21.45
C GLU A 692 -52.83 17.61 -21.50
N ILE A 693 -52.10 17.30 -20.43
CA ILE A 693 -51.26 16.10 -20.33
C ILE A 693 -52.10 14.85 -20.02
N ASN A 694 -53.06 14.93 -19.10
CA ASN A 694 -53.95 13.82 -18.75
C ASN A 694 -55.39 14.31 -18.53
N PRO A 695 -56.24 14.28 -19.57
CA PRO A 695 -57.59 14.83 -19.53
C PRO A 695 -58.62 13.98 -18.77
N ASN A 696 -58.23 12.80 -18.26
CA ASN A 696 -59.14 11.86 -17.61
C ASN A 696 -58.95 11.78 -16.08
N ASP A 697 -58.05 12.58 -15.49
CA ASP A 697 -57.82 12.59 -14.05
C ASP A 697 -58.85 13.46 -13.32
N ALA A 698 -59.79 12.82 -12.63
CA ALA A 698 -60.87 13.50 -11.91
C ALA A 698 -60.39 14.49 -10.83
N GLN A 699 -59.24 14.23 -10.20
CA GLN A 699 -58.70 15.06 -9.12
C GLN A 699 -58.21 16.42 -9.64
N VAL A 700 -57.65 16.48 -10.85
CA VAL A 700 -57.25 17.75 -11.47
C VAL A 700 -58.47 18.64 -11.76
N TYR A 701 -59.59 18.08 -12.25
CA TYR A 701 -60.83 18.84 -12.45
C TYR A 701 -61.42 19.33 -11.12
N LEU A 702 -61.31 18.54 -10.05
CA LEU A 702 -61.72 18.95 -8.70
C LEU A 702 -60.83 20.08 -8.16
N ASN A 703 -59.50 20.00 -8.34
CA ASN A 703 -58.59 21.07 -7.93
C ASN A 703 -58.85 22.36 -8.74
N MET A 704 -59.25 22.22 -10.01
CA MET A 704 -59.63 23.33 -10.88
C MET A 704 -60.91 24.00 -10.39
N SER A 705 -61.94 23.22 -10.01
CA SER A 705 -63.19 23.79 -9.47
C SER A 705 -62.95 24.54 -8.16
N ILE A 706 -62.12 24.00 -7.26
CA ILE A 706 -61.71 24.67 -6.02
C ILE A 706 -61.00 26.00 -6.34
N SER A 707 -60.12 26.00 -7.34
CA SER A 707 -59.41 27.22 -7.75
C SER A 707 -60.38 28.29 -8.30
N TYR A 708 -61.33 27.92 -9.18
CA TYR A 708 -62.35 28.86 -9.67
C TYR A 708 -63.31 29.33 -8.56
N GLN A 709 -63.63 28.47 -7.60
CA GLN A 709 -64.42 28.85 -6.43
C GLN A 709 -63.68 29.92 -5.59
N ASN A 710 -62.38 29.73 -5.37
CA ASN A 710 -61.53 30.72 -4.69
C ASN A 710 -61.37 32.03 -5.50
N LEU A 711 -61.54 31.99 -6.82
CA LEU A 711 -61.57 33.18 -7.70
C LEU A 711 -62.93 33.92 -7.64
N GLY A 712 -63.97 33.28 -7.10
CA GLY A 712 -65.35 33.80 -7.12
C GLY A 712 -66.15 33.48 -8.40
N ASP A 713 -65.57 32.70 -9.32
CA ASP A 713 -66.23 32.28 -10.56
C ASP A 713 -67.01 30.98 -10.34
N ILE A 714 -68.21 31.12 -9.79
CA ILE A 714 -69.07 30.00 -9.40
C ILE A 714 -69.52 29.17 -10.60
N GLN A 715 -69.69 29.78 -11.78
CA GLN A 715 -70.13 29.08 -12.99
C GLN A 715 -69.08 28.07 -13.46
N ASN A 716 -67.83 28.52 -13.59
CA ASN A 716 -66.74 27.63 -13.96
C ASN A 716 -66.46 26.60 -12.86
N ALA A 717 -66.54 26.99 -11.58
CA ALA A 717 -66.38 26.06 -10.47
C ALA A 717 -67.38 24.88 -10.55
N GLN A 718 -68.67 25.15 -10.78
CA GLN A 718 -69.69 24.11 -10.93
C GLN A 718 -69.45 23.23 -12.16
N ALA A 719 -69.06 23.82 -13.29
CA ALA A 719 -68.78 23.08 -14.52
C ALA A 719 -67.61 22.09 -14.34
N TYR A 720 -66.49 22.55 -13.78
CA TYR A 720 -65.33 21.70 -13.51
C TYR A 720 -65.62 20.64 -12.44
N TYR A 721 -66.42 20.95 -11.41
CA TYR A 721 -66.85 19.97 -10.41
C TYR A 721 -67.74 18.88 -11.00
N ALA A 722 -68.73 19.24 -11.83
CA ALA A 722 -69.58 18.27 -12.53
C ALA A 722 -68.74 17.34 -13.42
N LYS A 723 -67.72 17.88 -14.09
CA LYS A 723 -66.78 17.09 -14.88
C LYS A 723 -65.95 16.14 -14.01
N ALA A 724 -65.44 16.58 -12.85
CA ALA A 724 -64.74 15.74 -11.89
C ALA A 724 -65.61 14.55 -11.43
N VAL A 725 -66.85 14.81 -11.04
CA VAL A 725 -67.82 13.78 -10.61
C VAL A 725 -68.16 12.82 -11.76
N SER A 726 -68.27 13.30 -13.00
CA SER A 726 -68.49 12.43 -14.16
C SER A 726 -67.35 11.44 -14.41
N LEU A 727 -66.11 11.84 -14.11
CA LEU A 727 -64.91 11.02 -14.26
C LEU A 727 -64.69 10.09 -13.06
N ASN A 728 -65.10 10.50 -11.86
CA ASN A 728 -65.08 9.67 -10.66
C ASN A 728 -66.33 9.92 -9.78
N PRO A 729 -67.40 9.12 -9.95
CA PRO A 729 -68.65 9.29 -9.20
C PRO A 729 -68.54 9.19 -7.67
N SER A 730 -67.46 8.59 -7.15
CA SER A 730 -67.21 8.50 -5.70
C SER A 730 -66.93 9.86 -5.04
N LEU A 731 -66.54 10.88 -5.83
CA LEU A 731 -66.33 12.24 -5.35
C LEU A 731 -67.61 12.93 -4.86
N ASN A 732 -68.78 12.39 -5.22
CA ASN A 732 -70.09 12.89 -4.80
C ASN A 732 -70.50 12.38 -3.39
N GLN A 733 -69.69 11.53 -2.74
CA GLN A 733 -70.04 10.83 -1.49
C GLN A 733 -69.25 11.28 -0.24
N GLN A 734 -68.48 12.38 -0.27
CA GLN A 734 -67.89 12.91 0.97
C GLN A 734 -68.97 13.58 1.85
N PRO A 735 -69.00 13.33 3.18
CA PRO A 735 -70.05 13.88 4.04
C PRO A 735 -69.92 15.40 4.19
N LYS A 736 -71.08 16.06 4.27
CA LYS A 736 -71.28 17.51 4.47
C LYS A 736 -70.57 18.06 5.71
#